data_AF-A0A100JMR1-F1
#
_entry.id   AF-A0A100JMR1-F1
#
_cell.length_a   1.000
_cell.length_b   1.000
_cell.length_c   1.000
_cell.angle_alpha   90.00
_cell.angle_beta   90.00
_cell.angle_gamma   90.00
#
_symmetry.space_group_name_H-M   'P 1'
#
loop_
_entity.id
_entity.type
_entity.pdbx_description
1 polymer ?
#
loop_
_entity_poly.entity_id
_entity_poly.type
_entity_poly.pdbx_seq_one_letter_code
_entity_poly.pdbx_strand_id
1 'polypeptide(L)'
;MLTGIDDVDWASMGHAYTDSATDVPDLLRGLASDDPAERDLALDGMYGAVHHQGDVYGSTVACIPFLFELASREGLADRAALVHLLCSIGGDGEEKPDPEEVGGLFEDEEEDAAYVRPFLDAWEGVRARADVFLGLLTDPDPEVRAAAAAALALVHPDPARAFAALSARLPHEREAGAQLALVDAVGELAVRHGEDVAERAGPVLGAAARRDDCAPEARLTALDHLAHGAPGSLPEDTAEIAVKVLGQAYERQTSAAGPAGPRPERPRTPTLVSHLRELEAAQHAEADADETHDMLRRLHRSLGDRTDIRFPLLIDQLGSPDRERRLRAIAMCGEVLRGWRAPDDEPVSALARQLREPDLGLCRAALGELRDLAPITGAVTDEVVGFLMEFSSGTRGDESGLSWDDMAFGRAIDLLALQGDERMVNAVRSAVGRLPEPPARLQRWLRAFDPGTAAELGPVLHDRLAALGPDDRSATGDLLVGGLGVIAHAESLDLLVGRLRAGGGGGGGTTRRCVLRALSRYGEAAAGTAPLLRELTREAESPDDRLAAAHALWATTGDTATALPALRSGLESGDRAVRDLALRLLGSLGPAAAPLGGVLRTADDTARAAIALWQVTADTEAALPRLLHHWTADPGFRPSIAACLAEMGAAAAPALPLLRAELASPRRHHHDGSADPRQDITADEELLRDCRRMVTVLESGAGTGPAGSTA
;
A
#
# COMPACT_ATOMS: atom_id res chain seq x y z
N MET A 1 34.49 -35.21 -21.32
CA MET A 1 33.29 -34.79 -20.56
C MET A 1 33.69 -34.92 -19.11
N LEU A 2 33.64 -33.81 -18.37
CA LEU A 2 34.13 -33.70 -17.00
C LEU A 2 35.63 -33.98 -16.92
N THR A 3 36.42 -33.34 -17.80
CA THR A 3 37.86 -33.58 -17.88
C THR A 3 38.55 -33.17 -16.58
N GLY A 4 39.29 -34.10 -15.97
CA GLY A 4 39.98 -33.84 -14.70
C GLY A 4 39.11 -34.03 -13.45
N ILE A 5 37.88 -34.56 -13.58
CA ILE A 5 37.01 -34.81 -12.42
C ILE A 5 37.63 -35.78 -11.41
N ASP A 6 38.38 -36.78 -11.89
CA ASP A 6 39.05 -37.76 -11.03
C ASP A 6 40.38 -37.24 -10.44
N ASP A 7 40.86 -36.07 -10.89
CA ASP A 7 42.08 -35.42 -10.38
C ASP A 7 41.78 -34.52 -9.17
N VAL A 8 40.50 -34.23 -8.90
CA VAL A 8 40.06 -33.44 -7.74
C VAL A 8 39.98 -34.35 -6.50
N ASP A 9 40.56 -33.90 -5.38
CA ASP A 9 40.54 -34.64 -4.11
C ASP A 9 39.20 -34.47 -3.37
N TRP A 10 38.13 -35.08 -3.93
CA TRP A 10 36.77 -35.02 -3.37
C TRP A 10 36.67 -35.55 -1.94
N ALA A 11 37.54 -36.49 -1.55
CA ALA A 11 37.55 -37.06 -0.21
C ALA A 11 38.03 -36.07 0.86
N SER A 12 38.75 -35.01 0.47
CA SER A 12 39.23 -33.96 1.38
C SER A 12 38.20 -32.87 1.67
N MET A 13 37.07 -32.85 0.96
CA MET A 13 36.05 -31.80 1.03
C MET A 13 34.72 -32.36 1.51
N GLY A 14 33.98 -31.59 2.30
CA GLY A 14 32.61 -31.93 2.69
C GLY A 14 31.54 -31.15 1.93
N HIS A 15 30.29 -31.46 2.25
CA HIS A 15 29.10 -30.68 1.92
C HIS A 15 28.08 -30.82 3.08
N ALA A 16 26.82 -30.39 2.90
CA ALA A 16 25.85 -30.24 4.00
C ALA A 16 25.62 -31.46 4.92
N TYR A 17 25.91 -32.69 4.46
CA TYR A 17 25.58 -33.93 5.17
C TYR A 17 26.78 -34.87 5.40
N THR A 18 27.96 -34.55 4.89
CA THR A 18 29.15 -35.40 5.01
C THR A 18 30.43 -34.58 4.88
N ASP A 19 31.48 -34.99 5.59
CA ASP A 19 32.81 -34.39 5.54
C ASP A 19 33.63 -34.88 4.32
N SER A 20 33.09 -35.81 3.52
CA SER A 20 33.72 -36.38 2.32
C SER A 20 32.73 -36.40 1.16
N ALA A 21 33.03 -35.62 0.10
CA ALA A 21 32.21 -35.36 -1.06
C ALA A 21 32.47 -36.35 -2.22
N THR A 22 32.82 -37.59 -1.90
CA THR A 22 33.13 -38.64 -2.90
C THR A 22 31.94 -39.06 -3.77
N ASP A 23 30.73 -38.67 -3.38
CA ASP A 23 29.47 -38.85 -4.10
C ASP A 23 29.21 -37.74 -5.15
N VAL A 24 29.83 -36.56 -5.01
CA VAL A 24 29.66 -35.43 -5.92
C VAL A 24 30.05 -35.73 -7.37
N PRO A 25 31.10 -36.51 -7.67
CA PRO A 25 31.38 -36.92 -9.05
C PRO A 25 30.24 -37.67 -9.72
N ASP A 26 29.48 -38.47 -8.98
CA ASP A 26 28.34 -39.20 -9.51
C ASP A 26 27.14 -38.29 -9.75
N LEU A 27 26.94 -37.26 -8.92
CA LEU A 27 25.98 -36.18 -9.20
C LEU A 27 26.34 -35.45 -10.49
N LEU A 28 27.59 -35.02 -10.67
CA LEU A 28 28.05 -34.33 -11.89
C LEU A 28 27.90 -35.21 -13.16
N ARG A 29 28.18 -36.50 -13.06
CA ARG A 29 27.91 -37.46 -14.16
C ARG A 29 26.42 -37.64 -14.40
N GLY A 30 25.62 -37.69 -13.35
CA GLY A 30 24.16 -37.79 -13.40
C GLY A 30 23.51 -36.61 -14.11
N LEU A 31 23.98 -35.37 -13.89
CA LEU A 31 23.55 -34.17 -14.63
C LEU A 31 23.76 -34.28 -16.14
N ALA A 32 24.70 -35.12 -16.58
CA ALA A 32 25.02 -35.34 -17.97
C ALA A 32 24.41 -36.62 -18.56
N SER A 33 23.57 -37.32 -17.78
CA SER A 33 22.92 -38.56 -18.21
C SER A 33 21.92 -38.32 -19.34
N ASP A 34 21.78 -39.30 -20.22
CA ASP A 34 20.72 -39.32 -21.22
C ASP A 34 19.34 -39.56 -20.55
N ASP A 35 19.30 -40.17 -19.36
CA ASP A 35 18.07 -40.39 -18.58
C ASP A 35 17.64 -39.10 -17.86
N PRO A 36 16.47 -38.51 -18.21
CA PRO A 36 15.98 -37.32 -17.53
C PRO A 36 15.70 -37.51 -16.04
N ALA A 37 15.37 -38.72 -15.59
CA ALA A 37 15.15 -38.98 -14.16
C ALA A 37 16.47 -38.93 -13.38
N GLU A 38 17.56 -39.43 -13.96
CA GLU A 38 18.90 -39.33 -13.36
C GLU A 38 19.39 -37.89 -13.31
N ARG A 39 19.16 -37.09 -14.37
CA ARG A 39 19.50 -35.66 -14.36
C ARG A 39 18.73 -34.89 -13.29
N ASP A 40 17.45 -35.20 -13.12
CA ASP A 40 16.59 -34.54 -12.15
C ASP A 40 16.98 -34.90 -10.70
N LEU A 41 17.26 -36.17 -10.42
CA LEU A 41 17.83 -36.61 -9.13
C LEU A 41 19.19 -35.98 -8.85
N ALA A 42 20.05 -35.89 -9.86
CA ALA A 42 21.36 -35.27 -9.71
C ALA A 42 21.24 -33.77 -9.42
N LEU A 43 20.35 -33.06 -10.11
CA LEU A 43 20.11 -31.62 -9.87
C LEU A 43 19.52 -31.37 -8.48
N ASP A 44 18.57 -32.20 -8.04
CA ASP A 44 18.03 -32.15 -6.69
C ASP A 44 19.12 -32.44 -5.65
N GLY A 45 20.01 -33.40 -5.90
CA GLY A 45 21.18 -33.65 -5.07
C GLY A 45 22.15 -32.47 -5.00
N MET A 46 22.35 -31.74 -6.11
CA MET A 46 23.16 -30.53 -6.11
C MET A 46 22.57 -29.44 -5.21
N TYR A 47 21.27 -29.12 -5.32
CA TYR A 47 20.63 -28.14 -4.44
C TYR A 47 20.44 -28.65 -3.00
N GLY A 48 20.18 -29.94 -2.84
CA GLY A 48 19.88 -30.54 -1.55
C GLY A 48 21.11 -30.77 -0.68
N ALA A 49 22.29 -30.96 -1.27
CA ALA A 49 23.49 -31.33 -0.54
C ALA A 49 24.70 -30.42 -0.85
N VAL A 50 24.96 -30.14 -2.13
CA VAL A 50 26.17 -29.44 -2.58
C VAL A 50 26.00 -27.91 -2.54
N HIS A 51 24.79 -27.38 -2.62
CA HIS A 51 24.47 -25.95 -2.48
C HIS A 51 23.18 -25.79 -1.65
N HIS A 52 23.25 -26.24 -0.41
CA HIS A 52 22.09 -26.38 0.47
C HIS A 52 21.68 -25.03 1.09
N GLN A 53 20.46 -24.59 0.86
CA GLN A 53 19.90 -23.34 1.42
C GLN A 53 20.75 -22.09 1.15
N GLY A 54 21.46 -22.05 0.02
CA GLY A 54 22.37 -20.95 -0.32
C GLY A 54 23.79 -21.10 0.22
N ASP A 55 24.08 -22.10 1.07
CA ASP A 55 25.43 -22.35 1.57
C ASP A 55 26.39 -22.80 0.47
N VAL A 56 27.67 -22.46 0.66
CA VAL A 56 28.76 -22.81 -0.25
C VAL A 56 29.85 -23.57 0.51
N TYR A 57 30.26 -24.71 -0.03
CA TYR A 57 31.27 -25.60 0.51
C TYR A 57 32.48 -25.68 -0.44
N GLY A 58 33.60 -26.24 0.03
CA GLY A 58 34.76 -26.50 -0.84
C GLY A 58 34.38 -27.38 -2.04
N SER A 59 33.50 -28.37 -1.83
CA SER A 59 32.97 -29.22 -2.90
C SER A 59 32.09 -28.43 -3.90
N THR A 60 31.32 -27.44 -3.44
CA THR A 60 30.55 -26.52 -4.31
C THR A 60 31.47 -25.75 -5.25
N VAL A 61 32.54 -25.16 -4.70
CA VAL A 61 33.54 -24.41 -5.46
C VAL A 61 34.21 -25.31 -6.50
N ALA A 62 34.55 -26.54 -6.11
CA ALA A 62 35.16 -27.54 -6.99
C ALA A 62 34.25 -27.95 -8.16
N CYS A 63 32.92 -27.88 -8.00
CA CYS A 63 31.95 -28.17 -9.06
C CYS A 63 31.89 -27.10 -10.16
N ILE A 64 32.24 -25.85 -9.87
CA ILE A 64 32.03 -24.71 -10.78
C ILE A 64 32.60 -24.95 -12.19
N PRO A 65 33.87 -25.37 -12.38
CA PRO A 65 34.42 -25.60 -13.71
C PRO A 65 33.65 -26.66 -14.51
N PHE A 66 33.18 -27.72 -13.83
CA PHE A 66 32.44 -28.81 -14.44
C PHE A 66 31.02 -28.40 -14.81
N LEU A 67 30.35 -27.63 -13.95
CA LEU A 67 29.04 -27.06 -14.25
C LEU A 67 29.09 -26.13 -15.48
N PHE A 68 30.15 -25.31 -15.62
CA PHE A 68 30.37 -24.53 -16.83
C PHE A 68 30.66 -25.40 -18.07
N GLU A 69 31.41 -26.50 -17.93
CA GLU A 69 31.63 -27.45 -19.03
C GLU A 69 30.30 -28.04 -19.51
N LEU A 70 29.45 -28.48 -18.59
CA LEU A 70 28.13 -29.04 -18.89
C LEU A 70 27.18 -27.98 -19.49
N ALA A 71 27.11 -26.79 -18.90
CA ALA A 71 26.28 -25.69 -19.40
C ALA A 71 26.69 -25.23 -20.81
N SER A 72 27.95 -25.42 -21.21
CA SER A 72 28.45 -25.06 -22.54
C SER A 72 28.30 -26.15 -23.59
N ARG A 73 27.87 -27.35 -23.20
CA ARG A 73 27.86 -28.50 -24.10
C ARG A 73 26.64 -28.50 -25.00
N GLU A 74 26.85 -28.27 -26.29
CA GLU A 74 25.80 -28.37 -27.30
C GLU A 74 25.09 -29.74 -27.25
N GLY A 75 23.76 -29.71 -27.31
CA GLY A 75 22.91 -30.89 -27.33
C GLY A 75 22.69 -31.57 -25.97
N LEU A 76 23.33 -31.12 -24.89
CA LEU A 76 22.97 -31.58 -23.54
C LEU A 76 21.61 -31.01 -23.13
N ALA A 77 20.74 -31.85 -22.58
CA ALA A 77 19.43 -31.43 -22.07
C ALA A 77 19.54 -30.68 -20.73
N ASP A 78 18.53 -29.89 -20.38
CA ASP A 78 18.38 -29.20 -19.09
C ASP A 78 19.50 -28.20 -18.74
N ARG A 79 20.24 -27.70 -19.74
CA ARG A 79 21.33 -26.72 -19.57
C ARG A 79 20.88 -25.41 -18.93
N ALA A 80 19.65 -24.97 -19.15
CA ALA A 80 19.09 -23.79 -18.50
C ALA A 80 19.11 -23.93 -16.96
N ALA A 81 18.78 -25.12 -16.43
CA ALA A 81 18.81 -25.38 -14.99
C ALA A 81 20.23 -25.32 -14.41
N LEU A 82 21.24 -25.72 -15.20
CA LEU A 82 22.66 -25.59 -14.80
C LEU A 82 23.10 -24.13 -14.75
N VAL A 83 22.62 -23.29 -15.67
CA VAL A 83 22.87 -21.84 -15.63
C VAL A 83 22.25 -21.21 -14.38
N HIS A 84 21.02 -21.58 -14.02
CA HIS A 84 20.39 -21.14 -12.77
C HIS A 84 21.17 -21.58 -11.53
N LEU A 85 21.61 -22.84 -11.47
CA LEU A 85 22.44 -23.34 -10.37
C LEU A 85 23.76 -22.56 -10.26
N LEU A 86 24.42 -22.24 -11.38
CA LEU A 86 25.63 -21.43 -11.40
C LEU A 86 25.39 -19.99 -10.89
N CYS A 87 24.24 -19.39 -11.21
CA CYS A 87 23.88 -18.07 -10.70
C CYS A 87 23.66 -18.09 -9.18
N SER A 88 22.94 -19.10 -8.68
CA SER A 88 22.66 -19.28 -7.26
C SER A 88 23.94 -19.48 -6.45
N ILE A 89 24.85 -20.36 -6.93
CA ILE A 89 26.20 -20.52 -6.35
C ILE A 89 27.01 -19.20 -6.39
N GLY A 90 26.79 -18.38 -7.41
CA GLY A 90 27.42 -17.06 -7.56
C GLY A 90 26.77 -15.94 -6.74
N GLY A 91 25.75 -16.25 -5.92
CA GLY A 91 25.02 -15.30 -5.07
C GLY A 91 23.94 -14.50 -5.79
N ASP A 92 23.37 -14.99 -6.90
CA ASP A 92 22.22 -14.41 -7.60
C ASP A 92 22.29 -12.90 -7.90
N GLY A 93 23.50 -12.40 -8.10
CA GLY A 93 23.77 -11.00 -8.42
C GLY A 93 23.75 -10.04 -7.23
N GLU A 94 23.82 -10.57 -6.01
CA GLU A 94 24.20 -9.81 -4.82
C GLU A 94 25.62 -9.24 -4.95
N GLU A 95 25.91 -8.24 -4.11
CA GLU A 95 27.25 -7.66 -3.99
C GLU A 95 28.27 -8.72 -3.57
N LYS A 96 29.56 -8.36 -3.57
CA LYS A 96 30.59 -9.28 -3.08
C LYS A 96 30.26 -9.62 -1.62
N PRO A 97 30.23 -10.91 -1.23
CA PRO A 97 29.95 -11.31 0.14
C PRO A 97 30.88 -10.56 1.10
N ASP A 98 30.30 -9.86 2.08
CA ASP A 98 31.07 -9.22 3.13
C ASP A 98 31.51 -10.29 4.13
N PRO A 99 32.83 -10.47 4.35
CA PRO A 99 33.31 -11.41 5.36
C PRO A 99 32.75 -11.17 6.76
N GLU A 100 32.40 -9.93 7.12
CA GLU A 100 31.81 -9.61 8.43
C GLU A 100 30.33 -10.01 8.54
N GLU A 101 29.58 -10.00 7.43
CA GLU A 101 28.17 -10.40 7.42
C GLU A 101 27.97 -11.91 7.30
N VAL A 102 28.85 -12.58 6.53
CA VAL A 102 28.82 -14.04 6.36
C VAL A 102 29.52 -14.76 7.52
N GLY A 103 30.57 -14.15 8.09
CA GLY A 103 31.36 -14.68 9.20
C GLY A 103 30.81 -14.30 10.58
N GLY A 104 31.70 -14.28 11.56
CA GLY A 104 31.38 -13.99 12.97
C GLY A 104 30.63 -15.12 13.69
N LEU A 105 30.61 -16.32 13.11
CA LEU A 105 29.97 -17.50 13.68
C LEU A 105 30.88 -18.27 14.63
N PHE A 106 32.20 -18.14 14.44
CA PHE A 106 33.22 -18.84 15.22
C PHE A 106 34.05 -17.86 16.05
N GLU A 107 34.44 -18.27 17.26
CA GLU A 107 35.33 -17.48 18.13
C GLU A 107 36.79 -17.48 17.61
N ASP A 108 37.15 -18.49 16.81
CA ASP A 108 38.46 -18.63 16.20
C ASP A 108 38.48 -17.97 14.81
N GLU A 109 39.37 -16.99 14.62
CA GLU A 109 39.47 -16.20 13.39
C GLU A 109 39.89 -17.04 12.17
N GLU A 110 40.68 -18.11 12.36
CA GLU A 110 41.10 -18.98 11.26
C GLU A 110 39.95 -19.90 10.81
N GLU A 111 39.17 -20.41 11.76
CA GLU A 111 37.95 -21.20 11.50
C GLU A 111 36.88 -20.36 10.80
N ASP A 112 36.65 -19.13 11.26
CA ASP A 112 35.69 -18.20 10.65
C ASP A 112 36.12 -17.80 9.23
N ALA A 113 37.40 -17.49 9.03
CA ALA A 113 37.94 -17.22 7.70
C ALA A 113 37.83 -18.43 6.76
N ALA A 114 38.02 -19.66 7.27
CA ALA A 114 37.85 -20.88 6.51
C ALA A 114 36.39 -21.14 6.12
N TYR A 115 35.42 -20.74 6.95
CA TYR A 115 33.99 -20.80 6.66
C TYR A 115 33.56 -19.79 5.58
N VAL A 116 34.08 -18.55 5.63
CA VAL A 116 33.75 -17.51 4.65
C VAL A 116 34.39 -17.77 3.28
N ARG A 117 35.56 -18.42 3.26
CA ARG A 117 36.38 -18.57 2.05
C ARG A 117 35.64 -19.19 0.84
N PRO A 118 34.89 -20.30 0.99
CA PRO A 118 34.12 -20.88 -0.11
C PRO A 118 33.14 -19.91 -0.77
N PHE A 119 32.44 -19.06 -0.01
CA PHE A 119 31.51 -18.07 -0.56
C PHE A 119 32.22 -17.08 -1.48
N LEU A 120 33.36 -16.56 -1.05
CA LEU A 120 34.19 -15.66 -1.85
C LEU A 120 34.74 -16.35 -3.11
N ASP A 121 35.26 -17.57 -2.96
CA ASP A 121 35.83 -18.34 -4.07
C ASP A 121 34.76 -18.74 -5.10
N ALA A 122 33.54 -19.06 -4.67
CA ALA A 122 32.42 -19.32 -5.56
C ALA A 122 31.97 -18.05 -6.31
N TRP A 123 31.79 -16.94 -5.59
CA TRP A 123 31.43 -15.65 -6.16
C TRP A 123 32.43 -15.21 -7.24
N GLU A 124 33.74 -15.31 -6.94
CA GLU A 124 34.82 -14.98 -7.89
C GLU A 124 34.90 -16.01 -9.01
N GLY A 125 34.75 -17.30 -8.70
CA GLY A 125 34.84 -18.41 -9.64
C GLY A 125 33.76 -18.38 -10.73
N VAL A 126 32.52 -18.01 -10.38
CA VAL A 126 31.42 -17.84 -11.33
C VAL A 126 31.65 -16.60 -12.19
N ARG A 127 31.95 -15.45 -11.58
CA ARG A 127 32.20 -14.18 -12.29
C ARG A 127 33.37 -14.25 -13.26
N ALA A 128 34.45 -14.95 -12.89
CA ALA A 128 35.62 -15.15 -13.75
C ALA A 128 35.31 -15.97 -15.02
N ARG A 129 34.21 -16.72 -15.03
CA ARG A 129 33.78 -17.58 -16.14
C ARG A 129 32.50 -17.09 -16.83
N ALA A 130 31.92 -15.98 -16.38
CA ALA A 130 30.63 -15.46 -16.85
C ALA A 130 30.61 -15.12 -18.36
N ASP A 131 31.77 -14.90 -18.99
CA ASP A 131 31.91 -14.74 -20.45
C ASP A 131 31.29 -15.91 -21.24
N VAL A 132 31.20 -17.10 -20.65
CA VAL A 132 30.54 -18.28 -21.25
C VAL A 132 29.09 -17.98 -21.59
N PHE A 133 28.37 -17.25 -20.73
CA PHE A 133 26.95 -16.95 -20.92
C PHE A 133 26.70 -16.08 -22.16
N LEU A 134 27.69 -15.29 -22.61
CA LEU A 134 27.60 -14.52 -23.86
C LEU A 134 27.40 -15.45 -25.08
N GLY A 135 28.05 -16.60 -25.09
CA GLY A 135 27.91 -17.59 -26.17
C GLY A 135 26.55 -18.29 -26.15
N LEU A 136 25.93 -18.41 -24.98
CA LEU A 136 24.63 -19.05 -24.79
C LEU A 136 23.46 -18.19 -25.27
N LEU A 137 23.65 -16.88 -25.50
CA LEU A 137 22.61 -16.01 -26.06
C LEU A 137 22.17 -16.41 -27.48
N THR A 138 22.95 -17.22 -28.18
CA THR A 138 22.63 -17.75 -29.52
C THR A 138 22.31 -19.23 -29.54
N ASP A 139 22.12 -19.85 -28.37
CA ASP A 139 21.79 -21.27 -28.26
C ASP A 139 20.47 -21.59 -28.99
N PRO A 140 20.35 -22.72 -29.70
CA PRO A 140 19.08 -23.12 -30.33
C PRO A 140 17.92 -23.25 -29.32
N ASP A 141 18.21 -23.61 -28.07
CA ASP A 141 17.21 -23.77 -27.02
C ASP A 141 16.82 -22.40 -26.40
N PRO A 142 15.54 -21.95 -26.51
CA PRO A 142 15.11 -20.70 -25.90
C PRO A 142 15.22 -20.65 -24.38
N GLU A 143 15.07 -21.77 -23.67
CA GLU A 143 15.21 -21.79 -22.21
C GLU A 143 16.65 -21.47 -21.81
N VAL A 144 17.63 -21.99 -22.56
CA VAL A 144 19.05 -21.67 -22.37
C VAL A 144 19.33 -20.21 -22.67
N ARG A 145 18.76 -19.65 -23.74
CA ARG A 145 18.91 -18.22 -24.05
C ARG A 145 18.32 -17.33 -22.97
N ALA A 146 17.16 -17.68 -22.41
CA ALA A 146 16.52 -16.97 -21.32
C ALA A 146 17.38 -17.00 -20.03
N ALA A 147 17.84 -18.18 -19.63
CA ALA A 147 18.71 -18.34 -18.46
C ALA A 147 20.04 -17.60 -18.63
N ALA A 148 20.62 -17.62 -19.83
CA ALA A 148 21.84 -16.88 -20.14
C ALA A 148 21.65 -15.36 -20.06
N ALA A 149 20.49 -14.85 -20.51
CA ALA A 149 20.17 -13.43 -20.41
C ALA A 149 20.12 -12.97 -18.95
N ALA A 150 19.41 -13.71 -18.09
CA ALA A 150 19.35 -13.45 -16.66
C ALA A 150 20.75 -13.53 -16.02
N ALA A 151 21.51 -14.60 -16.29
CA ALA A 151 22.85 -14.78 -15.76
C ALA A 151 23.79 -13.61 -16.10
N LEU A 152 23.71 -13.07 -17.31
CA LEU A 152 24.52 -11.92 -17.72
C LEU A 152 24.20 -10.65 -16.94
N ALA A 153 22.93 -10.43 -16.57
CA ALA A 153 22.56 -9.29 -15.73
C ALA A 153 22.98 -9.47 -14.27
N LEU A 154 22.91 -10.71 -13.75
CA LEU A 154 23.20 -10.99 -12.35
C LEU A 154 24.70 -11.08 -12.04
N VAL A 155 25.47 -11.84 -12.83
CA VAL A 155 26.82 -12.27 -12.42
C VAL A 155 27.94 -11.89 -13.39
N HIS A 156 27.68 -11.13 -14.46
CA HIS A 156 28.76 -10.71 -15.37
C HIS A 156 29.56 -9.53 -14.78
N PRO A 157 30.90 -9.60 -14.67
CA PRO A 157 31.69 -8.56 -14.00
C PRO A 157 31.82 -7.24 -14.80
N ASP A 158 31.49 -7.26 -16.10
CA ASP A 158 31.44 -6.08 -16.97
C ASP A 158 30.00 -5.82 -17.42
N PRO A 159 29.26 -4.93 -16.72
CA PRO A 159 27.85 -4.65 -17.04
C PRO A 159 27.69 -3.97 -18.40
N ALA A 160 28.68 -3.19 -18.86
CA ALA A 160 28.61 -2.51 -20.15
C ALA A 160 28.70 -3.51 -21.33
N ARG A 161 29.54 -4.54 -21.18
CA ARG A 161 29.67 -5.65 -22.14
C ARG A 161 28.44 -6.55 -22.12
N ALA A 162 27.94 -6.92 -20.94
CA ALA A 162 26.70 -7.69 -20.81
C ALA A 162 25.52 -6.95 -21.47
N PHE A 163 25.33 -5.68 -21.12
CA PHE A 163 24.31 -4.82 -21.73
C PHE A 163 24.41 -4.79 -23.27
N ALA A 164 25.62 -4.63 -23.82
CA ALA A 164 25.82 -4.55 -25.26
C ALA A 164 25.42 -5.86 -25.95
N ALA A 165 25.74 -7.01 -25.37
CA ALA A 165 25.38 -8.32 -25.89
C ALA A 165 23.86 -8.57 -25.83
N LEU A 166 23.23 -8.29 -24.70
CA LEU A 166 21.77 -8.42 -24.51
C LEU A 166 21.00 -7.52 -25.48
N SER A 167 21.41 -6.25 -25.58
CA SER A 167 20.81 -5.26 -26.50
C SER A 167 20.95 -5.65 -27.97
N ALA A 168 22.08 -6.27 -28.35
CA ALA A 168 22.29 -6.77 -29.71
C ALA A 168 21.43 -8.01 -30.01
N ARG A 169 21.15 -8.85 -29.01
CA ARG A 169 20.35 -10.08 -29.18
C ARG A 169 18.85 -9.80 -29.29
N LEU A 170 18.33 -8.87 -28.50
CA LEU A 170 16.89 -8.58 -28.34
C LEU A 170 16.12 -8.31 -29.66
N PRO A 171 16.65 -7.57 -30.66
CA PRO A 171 16.01 -7.39 -31.97
C PRO A 171 15.74 -8.69 -32.74
N HIS A 172 16.51 -9.73 -32.45
CA HIS A 172 16.52 -10.98 -33.20
C HIS A 172 15.87 -12.15 -32.45
N GLU A 173 15.40 -11.94 -31.22
CA GLU A 173 14.72 -12.97 -30.45
C GLU A 173 13.24 -13.07 -30.83
N ARG A 174 12.74 -14.30 -30.95
CA ARG A 174 11.38 -14.62 -31.40
C ARG A 174 10.58 -15.41 -30.36
N GLU A 175 11.28 -16.08 -29.44
CA GLU A 175 10.65 -16.90 -28.40
C GLU A 175 10.26 -16.04 -27.20
N ALA A 176 8.99 -16.10 -26.79
CA ALA A 176 8.39 -15.17 -25.83
C ALA A 176 9.13 -15.11 -24.49
N GLY A 177 9.44 -16.27 -23.90
CA GLY A 177 10.17 -16.34 -22.62
C GLY A 177 11.58 -15.76 -22.70
N ALA A 178 12.29 -15.99 -23.82
CA ALA A 178 13.61 -15.42 -24.04
C ALA A 178 13.55 -13.90 -24.30
N GLN A 179 12.51 -13.40 -24.97
CA GLN A 179 12.28 -11.95 -25.12
C GLN A 179 12.08 -11.28 -23.76
N LEU A 180 11.24 -11.87 -22.90
CA LEU A 180 10.99 -11.37 -21.55
C LEU A 180 12.29 -11.31 -20.74
N ALA A 181 13.04 -12.41 -20.69
CA ALA A 181 14.31 -12.48 -19.96
C ALA A 181 15.36 -11.47 -20.48
N LEU A 182 15.43 -11.24 -21.80
CA LEU A 182 16.33 -10.24 -22.38
C LEU A 182 15.93 -8.81 -22.00
N VAL A 183 14.63 -8.49 -22.04
CA VAL A 183 14.13 -7.16 -21.63
C VAL A 183 14.39 -6.94 -20.14
N ASP A 184 14.07 -7.95 -19.33
CA ASP A 184 14.25 -7.89 -17.88
C ASP A 184 15.72 -7.70 -17.51
N ALA A 185 16.62 -8.48 -18.13
CA ALA A 185 18.07 -8.34 -17.95
C ALA A 185 18.61 -6.96 -18.35
N VAL A 186 18.12 -6.37 -19.44
CA VAL A 186 18.50 -5.00 -19.85
C VAL A 186 18.01 -3.97 -18.85
N GLY A 187 16.79 -4.13 -18.34
CA GLY A 187 16.21 -3.26 -17.32
C GLY A 187 16.94 -3.36 -15.98
N GLU A 188 17.22 -4.58 -15.52
CA GLU A 188 17.93 -4.82 -14.27
C GLU A 188 19.33 -4.21 -14.28
N LEU A 189 20.06 -4.34 -15.40
CA LEU A 189 21.36 -3.69 -15.56
C LEU A 189 21.25 -2.16 -15.51
N ALA A 190 20.16 -1.58 -16.01
CA ALA A 190 19.91 -0.14 -15.95
C ALA A 190 19.60 0.35 -14.53
N VAL A 191 18.96 -0.48 -13.71
CA VAL A 191 18.60 -0.16 -12.32
C VAL A 191 19.80 -0.32 -11.40
N ARG A 192 20.56 -1.42 -11.53
CA ARG A 192 21.71 -1.74 -10.68
C ARG A 192 22.95 -0.92 -10.98
N HIS A 193 23.15 -0.53 -12.24
CA HIS A 193 24.36 0.14 -12.68
C HIS A 193 24.02 1.54 -13.19
N GLY A 194 24.78 2.53 -12.71
CA GLY A 194 24.43 3.97 -12.71
C GLY A 194 24.03 4.61 -14.04
N GLU A 195 23.84 5.93 -14.00
CA GLU A 195 23.13 6.74 -15.03
C GLU A 195 23.53 6.44 -16.49
N ASP A 196 24.80 6.15 -16.78
CA ASP A 196 25.30 5.84 -18.13
C ASP A 196 24.64 4.59 -18.76
N VAL A 197 24.40 3.53 -17.98
CA VAL A 197 23.74 2.31 -18.47
C VAL A 197 22.25 2.57 -18.63
N ALA A 198 21.64 3.29 -17.68
CA ALA A 198 20.24 3.67 -17.73
C ALA A 198 19.89 4.53 -18.96
N GLU A 199 20.72 5.52 -19.30
CA GLU A 199 20.53 6.39 -20.48
C GLU A 199 20.56 5.57 -21.77
N ARG A 200 21.46 4.57 -21.86
CA ARG A 200 21.56 3.66 -23.02
C ARG A 200 20.43 2.65 -23.07
N ALA A 201 19.91 2.20 -21.93
CA ALA A 201 18.82 1.24 -21.83
C ALA A 201 17.50 1.82 -22.34
N GLY A 202 17.26 3.10 -22.08
CA GLY A 202 16.04 3.81 -22.46
C GLY A 202 15.60 3.57 -23.91
N PRO A 203 16.43 3.87 -24.93
CA PRO A 203 16.09 3.62 -26.33
C PRO A 203 15.86 2.13 -26.66
N VAL A 204 16.60 1.22 -26.02
CA VAL A 204 16.48 -0.24 -26.26
C VAL A 204 15.14 -0.77 -25.73
N LEU A 205 14.82 -0.45 -24.48
CA LEU A 205 13.55 -0.81 -23.85
C LEU A 205 12.37 -0.12 -24.54
N GLY A 206 12.51 1.15 -24.92
CA GLY A 206 11.49 1.90 -25.65
C GLY A 206 11.18 1.28 -27.01
N ALA A 207 12.20 0.78 -27.72
CA ALA A 207 12.00 0.02 -28.95
C ALA A 207 11.30 -1.32 -28.67
N ALA A 208 11.68 -2.04 -27.61
CA ALA A 208 11.05 -3.31 -27.24
C ALA A 208 9.56 -3.13 -26.92
N ALA A 209 9.20 -2.12 -26.13
CA ALA A 209 7.80 -1.80 -25.79
C ALA A 209 6.90 -1.54 -27.01
N ARG A 210 7.46 -0.97 -28.09
CA ARG A 210 6.71 -0.60 -29.31
C ARG A 210 6.65 -1.71 -30.37
N ARG A 211 7.47 -2.75 -30.24
CA ARG A 211 7.59 -3.81 -31.23
C ARG A 211 6.43 -4.81 -31.15
N ASP A 212 5.63 -4.89 -32.21
CA ASP A 212 4.50 -5.83 -32.29
C ASP A 212 4.95 -7.30 -32.35
N ASP A 213 6.22 -7.57 -32.71
CA ASP A 213 6.82 -8.91 -32.69
C ASP A 213 7.41 -9.32 -31.33
N CYS A 214 7.39 -8.43 -30.34
CA CYS A 214 7.69 -8.76 -28.95
C CYS A 214 6.45 -9.29 -28.22
N ALA A 215 6.65 -10.24 -27.32
CA ALA A 215 5.62 -10.80 -26.47
C ALA A 215 5.01 -9.71 -25.55
N PRO A 216 3.70 -9.74 -25.28
CA PRO A 216 3.02 -8.79 -24.40
C PRO A 216 3.71 -8.59 -23.06
N GLU A 217 4.15 -9.68 -22.44
CA GLU A 217 4.84 -9.73 -21.17
C GLU A 217 6.15 -8.92 -21.28
N ALA A 218 6.99 -9.24 -22.27
CA ALA A 218 8.22 -8.50 -22.53
C ALA A 218 7.99 -7.01 -22.76
N ARG A 219 6.88 -6.63 -23.42
CA ARG A 219 6.54 -5.23 -23.68
C ARG A 219 6.09 -4.49 -22.41
N LEU A 220 5.32 -5.13 -21.54
CA LEU A 220 4.93 -4.56 -20.24
C LEU A 220 6.13 -4.44 -19.30
N THR A 221 7.01 -5.45 -19.26
CA THR A 221 8.28 -5.39 -18.52
C THR A 221 9.18 -4.27 -19.01
N ALA A 222 9.22 -4.02 -20.33
CA ALA A 222 9.98 -2.89 -20.87
C ALA A 222 9.43 -1.54 -20.38
N LEU A 223 8.10 -1.37 -20.34
CA LEU A 223 7.48 -0.16 -19.81
C LEU A 223 7.72 0.01 -18.31
N ASP A 224 7.68 -1.09 -17.54
CA ASP A 224 7.95 -1.10 -16.11
C ASP A 224 9.38 -0.64 -15.79
N HIS A 225 10.38 -1.24 -16.45
CA HIS A 225 11.78 -0.85 -16.32
C HIS A 225 12.06 0.57 -16.81
N LEU A 226 11.40 1.04 -17.88
CA LEU A 226 11.48 2.44 -18.30
C LEU A 226 10.92 3.38 -17.24
N ALA A 227 9.77 3.05 -16.64
CA ALA A 227 9.16 3.88 -15.61
C ALA A 227 10.04 3.94 -14.36
N HIS A 228 10.69 2.82 -14.00
CA HIS A 228 11.53 2.72 -12.81
C HIS A 228 12.95 3.31 -12.99
N GLY A 229 13.69 2.85 -14.01
CA GLY A 229 15.12 3.14 -14.18
C GLY A 229 15.45 4.21 -15.21
N ALA A 230 14.55 4.53 -16.15
CA ALA A 230 14.81 5.51 -17.21
C ALA A 230 13.56 6.35 -17.58
N PRO A 231 12.93 7.05 -16.61
CA PRO A 231 11.62 7.67 -16.80
C PRO A 231 11.58 8.77 -17.88
N GLY A 232 12.73 9.38 -18.19
CA GLY A 232 12.87 10.33 -19.29
C GLY A 232 12.77 9.70 -20.69
N SER A 233 12.97 8.38 -20.80
CA SER A 233 12.84 7.61 -22.05
C SER A 233 11.49 6.91 -22.19
N LEU A 234 10.58 7.10 -21.24
CA LEU A 234 9.26 6.51 -21.27
C LEU A 234 8.45 7.10 -22.46
N PRO A 235 7.85 6.25 -23.32
CA PRO A 235 6.98 6.69 -24.43
C PRO A 235 5.89 7.68 -24.00
N GLU A 236 5.67 8.75 -24.77
CA GLU A 236 4.54 9.67 -24.52
C GLU A 236 3.18 8.95 -24.59
N ASP A 237 3.06 7.97 -25.49
CA ASP A 237 1.91 7.09 -25.70
C ASP A 237 1.96 5.81 -24.83
N THR A 238 2.64 5.83 -23.68
CA THR A 238 2.79 4.65 -22.81
C THR A 238 1.47 3.99 -22.45
N ALA A 239 0.46 4.79 -22.11
CA ALA A 239 -0.87 4.26 -21.77
C ALA A 239 -1.47 3.51 -22.96
N GLU A 240 -1.39 4.07 -24.17
CA GLU A 240 -1.91 3.45 -25.40
C GLU A 240 -1.14 2.15 -25.74
N ILE A 241 0.18 2.15 -25.58
CA ILE A 241 1.02 0.95 -25.77
C ILE A 241 0.59 -0.14 -24.80
N ALA A 242 0.52 0.16 -23.50
CA ALA A 242 0.14 -0.80 -22.48
C ALA A 242 -1.25 -1.38 -22.77
N VAL A 243 -2.24 -0.53 -23.08
CA VAL A 243 -3.59 -0.94 -23.46
C VAL A 243 -3.59 -1.87 -24.67
N LYS A 244 -2.90 -1.49 -25.76
CA LYS A 244 -2.78 -2.33 -26.96
C LYS A 244 -2.18 -3.70 -26.62
N VAL A 245 -1.15 -3.72 -25.78
CA VAL A 245 -0.48 -4.93 -25.32
C VAL A 245 -1.43 -5.84 -24.55
N LEU A 246 -2.27 -5.27 -23.67
CA LEU A 246 -3.28 -6.04 -22.92
C LEU A 246 -4.33 -6.68 -23.82
N GLY A 247 -4.76 -5.96 -24.86
CA GLY A 247 -5.65 -6.49 -25.88
C GLY A 247 -5.02 -7.67 -26.64
N GLN A 248 -3.75 -7.54 -27.02
CA GLN A 248 -3.03 -8.61 -27.71
C GLN A 248 -2.79 -9.84 -26.83
N ALA A 249 -2.44 -9.66 -25.55
CA ALA A 249 -2.32 -10.75 -24.58
C ALA A 249 -3.65 -11.52 -24.45
N TYR A 250 -4.77 -10.80 -24.39
CA TYR A 250 -6.10 -11.39 -24.35
C TYR A 250 -6.44 -12.21 -25.59
N GLU A 251 -6.20 -11.65 -26.78
CA GLU A 251 -6.47 -12.35 -28.04
C GLU A 251 -5.64 -13.64 -28.15
N ARG A 252 -4.39 -13.63 -27.67
CA ARG A 252 -3.55 -14.83 -27.60
C ARG A 252 -4.11 -15.85 -26.63
N GLN A 253 -4.44 -15.45 -25.41
CA GLN A 253 -4.95 -16.35 -24.37
C GLN A 253 -6.28 -17.02 -24.80
N THR A 254 -7.20 -16.23 -25.35
CA THR A 254 -8.48 -16.76 -25.87
C THR A 254 -8.29 -17.68 -27.07
N SER A 255 -7.27 -17.44 -27.91
CA SER A 255 -6.92 -18.32 -29.03
C SER A 255 -6.17 -19.58 -28.58
N ALA A 256 -5.43 -19.52 -27.48
CA ALA A 256 -4.62 -20.59 -26.93
C ALA A 256 -5.42 -21.60 -26.08
N ALA A 257 -6.66 -21.26 -25.69
CA ALA A 257 -7.59 -22.14 -24.95
C ALA A 257 -8.02 -23.43 -25.71
N GLY A 258 -7.38 -23.76 -26.84
CA GLY A 258 -7.41 -25.10 -27.43
C GLY A 258 -6.52 -26.08 -26.65
N PRO A 259 -6.59 -27.40 -26.94
CA PRO A 259 -5.75 -28.37 -26.24
C PRO A 259 -4.28 -28.04 -26.50
N ALA A 260 -3.55 -27.69 -25.44
CA ALA A 260 -2.11 -27.51 -25.48
C ALA A 260 -1.48 -28.73 -26.15
N GLY A 261 -0.63 -28.48 -27.15
CA GLY A 261 0.11 -29.56 -27.81
C GLY A 261 0.88 -30.38 -26.76
N PRO A 262 1.06 -31.69 -26.98
CA PRO A 262 1.76 -32.54 -26.02
C PRO A 262 3.17 -31.99 -25.78
N ARG A 263 3.39 -31.41 -24.60
CA ARG A 263 4.74 -31.21 -24.08
C ARG A 263 5.35 -32.60 -23.90
N PRO A 264 6.64 -32.81 -24.24
CA PRO A 264 7.28 -34.10 -23.98
C PRO A 264 7.11 -34.41 -22.48
N GLU A 265 6.46 -35.53 -22.16
CA GLU A 265 6.30 -35.99 -20.78
C GLU A 265 7.69 -36.14 -20.16
N ARG A 266 8.05 -35.24 -19.25
CA ARG A 266 9.22 -35.40 -18.39
C ARG A 266 8.87 -36.42 -17.29
N PRO A 267 9.81 -37.29 -16.87
CA PRO A 267 9.53 -38.30 -15.85
C PRO A 267 9.23 -37.63 -14.50
N ARG A 268 8.21 -38.14 -13.80
CA ARG A 268 7.89 -37.74 -12.42
C ARG A 268 8.83 -38.45 -11.45
N THR A 269 9.74 -37.72 -10.85
CA THR A 269 10.62 -38.24 -9.80
C THR A 269 10.12 -37.73 -8.43
N PRO A 270 10.44 -38.41 -7.31
CA PRO A 270 10.08 -37.95 -5.97
C PRO A 270 11.07 -36.91 -5.42
N THR A 271 11.46 -35.92 -6.23
CA THR A 271 12.41 -34.85 -5.86
C THR A 271 11.68 -33.53 -5.61
N LEU A 272 12.31 -32.60 -4.87
CA LEU A 272 11.76 -31.25 -4.69
C LEU A 272 11.83 -30.48 -6.02
N VAL A 273 12.89 -30.67 -6.79
CA VAL A 273 13.04 -30.07 -8.13
C VAL A 273 11.90 -30.50 -9.07
N SER A 274 11.57 -31.79 -9.14
CA SER A 274 10.42 -32.27 -9.95
C SER A 274 9.11 -31.70 -9.42
N HIS A 275 8.94 -31.61 -8.09
CA HIS A 275 7.72 -31.05 -7.50
C HIS A 275 7.53 -29.56 -7.80
N LEU A 276 8.59 -28.75 -7.67
CA LEU A 276 8.56 -27.32 -7.99
C LEU A 276 8.29 -27.10 -9.48
N ARG A 277 8.90 -27.89 -10.36
CA ARG A 277 8.61 -27.84 -11.80
C ARG A 277 7.17 -28.21 -12.13
N GLU A 278 6.60 -29.21 -11.45
CA GLU A 278 5.18 -29.55 -11.60
C GLU A 278 4.28 -28.44 -11.09
N LEU A 279 4.63 -27.81 -9.97
CA LEU A 279 3.91 -26.67 -9.42
C LEU A 279 3.98 -25.50 -10.39
N GLU A 280 5.16 -25.16 -10.91
CA GLU A 280 5.37 -24.13 -11.92
C GLU A 280 4.61 -24.46 -13.21
N ALA A 281 4.64 -25.70 -13.69
CA ALA A 281 3.93 -26.11 -14.90
C ALA A 281 2.40 -26.07 -14.72
N ALA A 282 1.90 -26.47 -13.54
CA ALA A 282 0.49 -26.35 -13.17
C ALA A 282 0.08 -24.88 -13.00
N GLN A 283 0.93 -24.07 -12.36
CA GLN A 283 0.75 -22.63 -12.26
C GLN A 283 0.75 -21.99 -13.64
N HIS A 284 1.70 -22.25 -14.55
CA HIS A 284 1.69 -21.72 -15.92
C HIS A 284 0.46 -22.18 -16.71
N ALA A 285 -0.05 -23.39 -16.47
CA ALA A 285 -1.30 -23.86 -17.09
C ALA A 285 -2.55 -23.16 -16.54
N GLU A 286 -2.51 -22.68 -15.28
CA GLU A 286 -3.57 -21.89 -14.64
C GLU A 286 -3.37 -20.34 -14.79
N ALA A 287 -2.14 -19.87 -14.98
CA ALA A 287 -1.68 -18.48 -14.79
C ALA A 287 -1.58 -17.65 -16.07
N ASP A 288 -1.96 -18.21 -17.24
CA ASP A 288 -2.01 -17.46 -18.50
C ASP A 288 -2.96 -16.22 -18.42
N ALA A 289 -3.77 -16.10 -17.34
CA ALA A 289 -4.61 -14.93 -17.03
C ALA A 289 -3.98 -13.92 -16.03
N ASP A 290 -3.03 -14.37 -15.19
CA ASP A 290 -2.68 -13.68 -13.94
C ASP A 290 -1.40 -12.85 -14.03
N GLU A 291 -0.41 -13.32 -14.78
CA GLU A 291 0.91 -12.68 -14.87
C GLU A 291 0.83 -11.25 -15.41
N THR A 292 0.04 -11.04 -16.47
CA THR A 292 -0.18 -9.71 -17.07
C THR A 292 -0.77 -8.72 -16.05
N HIS A 293 -1.61 -9.17 -15.12
CA HIS A 293 -2.16 -8.29 -14.08
C HIS A 293 -1.09 -7.86 -13.07
N ASP A 294 -0.25 -8.79 -12.63
CA ASP A 294 0.83 -8.49 -11.69
C ASP A 294 1.86 -7.54 -12.30
N MET A 295 2.13 -7.70 -13.60
CA MET A 295 2.95 -6.78 -14.39
C MET A 295 2.34 -5.38 -14.46
N LEU A 296 1.03 -5.27 -14.69
CA LEU A 296 0.35 -3.96 -14.65
C LEU A 296 0.42 -3.34 -13.27
N ARG A 297 0.26 -4.12 -12.20
CA ARG A 297 0.38 -3.62 -10.84
C ARG A 297 1.81 -3.16 -10.55
N ARG A 298 2.84 -3.83 -11.10
CA ARG A 298 4.23 -3.34 -11.05
C ARG A 298 4.38 -2.03 -11.81
N LEU A 299 3.93 -1.96 -13.06
CA LEU A 299 3.96 -0.74 -13.87
C LEU A 299 3.27 0.44 -13.17
N HIS A 300 2.09 0.22 -12.59
CA HIS A 300 1.38 1.25 -11.82
C HIS A 300 2.19 1.78 -10.65
N ARG A 301 2.94 0.91 -9.94
CA ARG A 301 3.86 1.33 -8.88
C ARG A 301 5.03 2.12 -9.45
N SER A 302 5.67 1.61 -10.50
CA SER A 302 6.84 2.23 -11.15
C SER A 302 6.54 3.58 -11.79
N LEU A 303 5.31 3.82 -12.26
CA LEU A 303 4.87 5.12 -12.79
C LEU A 303 4.90 6.25 -11.74
N GLY A 304 4.91 5.93 -10.43
CA GLY A 304 5.10 6.93 -9.37
C GLY A 304 4.09 8.08 -9.41
N ASP A 305 4.53 9.31 -9.67
CA ASP A 305 3.68 10.50 -9.68
C ASP A 305 3.14 10.90 -11.07
N ARG A 306 3.33 10.04 -12.07
CA ARG A 306 2.88 10.24 -13.47
C ARG A 306 1.39 9.94 -13.65
N THR A 307 0.56 10.76 -13.00
CA THR A 307 -0.92 10.65 -13.06
C THR A 307 -1.46 10.86 -14.48
N ASP A 308 -0.72 11.58 -15.33
CA ASP A 308 -0.97 11.78 -16.76
C ASP A 308 -1.02 10.46 -17.56
N ILE A 309 -0.21 9.47 -17.16
CA ILE A 309 -0.19 8.15 -17.81
C ILE A 309 -1.07 7.17 -17.03
N ARG A 310 -1.03 7.24 -15.70
CA ARG A 310 -1.65 6.26 -14.81
C ARG A 310 -3.17 6.18 -14.99
N PHE A 311 -3.85 7.32 -14.94
CA PHE A 311 -5.32 7.34 -14.96
C PHE A 311 -5.91 6.92 -16.32
N PRO A 312 -5.39 7.38 -17.47
CA PRO A 312 -5.84 6.85 -18.77
C PRO A 312 -5.70 5.33 -18.89
N LEU A 313 -4.57 4.77 -18.43
CA LEU A 313 -4.35 3.32 -18.42
C LEU A 313 -5.37 2.59 -17.52
N LEU A 314 -5.74 3.14 -16.35
CA LEU A 314 -6.77 2.55 -15.49
C LEU A 314 -8.17 2.62 -16.12
N ILE A 315 -8.52 3.76 -16.72
CA ILE A 315 -9.84 3.97 -17.33
C ILE A 315 -10.07 2.96 -18.45
N ASP A 316 -9.05 2.69 -19.26
CA ASP A 316 -9.13 1.69 -20.31
C ASP A 316 -9.26 0.26 -19.75
N GLN A 317 -8.49 -0.09 -18.71
CA GLN A 317 -8.62 -1.38 -18.02
C GLN A 317 -10.03 -1.63 -17.48
N LEU A 318 -10.67 -0.59 -16.92
CA LEU A 318 -12.07 -0.64 -16.46
C LEU A 318 -13.07 -0.85 -17.61
N GLY A 319 -12.68 -0.55 -18.85
CA GLY A 319 -13.45 -0.78 -20.08
C GLY A 319 -13.27 -2.17 -20.68
N SER A 320 -12.44 -3.05 -20.07
CA SER A 320 -12.19 -4.39 -20.60
C SER A 320 -13.48 -5.20 -20.78
N PRO A 321 -13.65 -5.94 -21.90
CA PRO A 321 -14.80 -6.82 -22.06
C PRO A 321 -14.75 -8.05 -21.12
N ASP A 322 -13.57 -8.36 -20.58
CA ASP A 322 -13.38 -9.49 -19.68
C ASP A 322 -13.77 -9.15 -18.24
N ARG A 323 -14.52 -10.05 -17.60
CA ARG A 323 -15.07 -9.84 -16.26
C ARG A 323 -13.98 -9.82 -15.17
N GLU A 324 -13.02 -10.72 -15.22
CA GLU A 324 -12.01 -10.86 -14.18
C GLU A 324 -11.01 -9.71 -14.22
N ARG A 325 -10.62 -9.30 -15.44
CA ARG A 325 -9.82 -8.09 -15.65
C ARG A 325 -10.50 -6.85 -15.14
N ARG A 326 -11.81 -6.69 -15.36
CA ARG A 326 -12.56 -5.56 -14.78
C ARG A 326 -12.57 -5.59 -13.25
N LEU A 327 -12.78 -6.74 -12.61
CA LEU A 327 -12.72 -6.84 -11.14
C LEU A 327 -11.36 -6.41 -10.59
N ARG A 328 -10.29 -6.86 -11.25
CA ARG A 328 -8.91 -6.50 -10.95
C ARG A 328 -8.64 -5.00 -11.16
N ALA A 329 -9.15 -4.44 -12.26
CA ALA A 329 -9.04 -3.02 -12.59
C ALA A 329 -9.81 -2.14 -11.59
N ILE A 330 -10.98 -2.58 -11.13
CA ILE A 330 -11.75 -1.90 -10.08
C ILE A 330 -10.92 -1.78 -8.80
N ALA A 331 -10.38 -2.89 -8.30
CA ALA A 331 -9.56 -2.90 -7.10
C ALA A 331 -8.34 -1.98 -7.25
N MET A 332 -7.64 -2.08 -8.39
CA MET A 332 -6.47 -1.25 -8.70
C MET A 332 -6.83 0.25 -8.81
N CYS A 333 -7.97 0.58 -9.41
CA CYS A 333 -8.42 1.96 -9.52
C CYS A 333 -8.71 2.55 -8.13
N GLY A 334 -9.34 1.79 -7.24
CA GLY A 334 -9.53 2.19 -5.85
C GLY A 334 -8.22 2.39 -5.09
N GLU A 335 -7.25 1.49 -5.26
CA GLU A 335 -5.90 1.62 -4.69
C GLU A 335 -5.22 2.92 -5.15
N VAL A 336 -5.22 3.17 -6.47
CA VAL A 336 -4.61 4.38 -7.04
C VAL A 336 -5.33 5.64 -6.59
N LEU A 337 -6.66 5.66 -6.55
CA LEU A 337 -7.42 6.84 -6.11
C LEU A 337 -7.30 7.13 -4.62
N ARG A 338 -6.97 6.12 -3.80
CA ARG A 338 -6.60 6.31 -2.38
C ARG A 338 -5.20 6.91 -2.24
N GLY A 339 -4.25 6.59 -3.12
CA GLY A 339 -2.88 7.10 -3.03
C GLY A 339 -2.62 8.41 -3.78
N TRP A 340 -3.29 8.63 -4.90
CA TRP A 340 -3.07 9.75 -5.80
C TRP A 340 -4.36 10.53 -6.09
N ARG A 341 -4.19 11.83 -6.27
CA ARG A 341 -5.24 12.77 -6.64
C ARG A 341 -5.44 12.69 -8.15
N ALA A 342 -6.66 12.40 -8.56
CA ALA A 342 -7.04 12.42 -9.97
C ALA A 342 -7.01 13.86 -10.51
N PRO A 343 -6.64 14.05 -11.79
CA PRO A 343 -6.66 15.37 -12.42
C PRO A 343 -8.10 15.89 -12.65
N ASP A 344 -9.06 14.98 -12.77
CA ASP A 344 -10.48 15.23 -13.01
C ASP A 344 -11.35 14.09 -12.45
N ASP A 345 -12.67 14.18 -12.65
CA ASP A 345 -13.65 13.21 -12.16
C ASP A 345 -13.78 11.95 -13.04
N GLU A 346 -13.06 11.86 -14.16
CA GLU A 346 -13.22 10.75 -15.12
C GLU A 346 -12.88 9.37 -14.51
N PRO A 347 -11.81 9.18 -13.70
CA PRO A 347 -11.52 7.89 -13.09
C PRO A 347 -12.64 7.41 -12.16
N VAL A 348 -13.22 8.32 -11.38
CA VAL A 348 -14.37 8.03 -10.50
C VAL A 348 -15.61 7.71 -11.33
N SER A 349 -15.84 8.46 -12.41
CA SER A 349 -16.92 8.21 -13.37
C SER A 349 -16.76 6.84 -14.04
N ALA A 350 -15.53 6.42 -14.36
CA ALA A 350 -15.23 5.11 -14.91
C ALA A 350 -15.55 3.95 -13.97
N LEU A 351 -15.30 4.13 -12.67
CA LEU A 351 -15.74 3.19 -11.63
C LEU A 351 -17.28 3.14 -11.54
N ALA A 352 -17.96 4.29 -11.56
CA ALA A 352 -19.41 4.34 -11.50
C ALA A 352 -20.10 3.73 -12.74
N ARG A 353 -19.44 3.77 -13.91
CA ARG A 353 -19.94 3.09 -15.13
C ARG A 353 -20.14 1.59 -14.92
N GLN A 354 -19.39 0.95 -14.02
CA GLN A 354 -19.54 -0.48 -13.70
C GLN A 354 -20.91 -0.82 -13.08
N LEU A 355 -21.60 0.17 -12.49
CA LEU A 355 -22.93 -0.02 -11.91
C LEU A 355 -24.01 -0.28 -12.97
N ARG A 356 -23.74 0.03 -14.24
CA ARG A 356 -24.66 -0.21 -15.36
C ARG A 356 -24.64 -1.67 -15.82
N GLU A 357 -23.66 -2.45 -15.36
CA GLU A 357 -23.53 -3.86 -15.70
C GLU A 357 -24.61 -4.70 -15.00
N PRO A 358 -25.15 -5.75 -15.63
CA PRO A 358 -26.08 -6.66 -14.98
C PRO A 358 -25.41 -7.52 -13.90
N ASP A 359 -24.09 -7.67 -13.94
CA ASP A 359 -23.32 -8.47 -12.98
C ASP A 359 -23.17 -7.73 -11.63
N LEU A 360 -23.89 -8.23 -10.62
CA LEU A 360 -23.81 -7.70 -9.27
C LEU A 360 -22.43 -7.88 -8.62
N GLY A 361 -21.59 -8.82 -9.08
CA GLY A 361 -20.21 -8.95 -8.62
C GLY A 361 -19.37 -7.71 -8.95
N LEU A 362 -19.46 -7.23 -10.20
CA LEU A 362 -18.81 -5.99 -10.64
C LEU A 362 -19.39 -4.78 -9.90
N CYS A 363 -20.71 -4.71 -9.76
CA CYS A 363 -21.38 -3.62 -9.03
C CYS A 363 -20.91 -3.56 -7.58
N ARG A 364 -20.83 -4.71 -6.88
CA ARG A 364 -20.36 -4.78 -5.49
C ARG A 364 -18.91 -4.34 -5.35
N ALA A 365 -18.04 -4.79 -6.25
CA ALA A 365 -16.63 -4.39 -6.25
C ALA A 365 -16.52 -2.87 -6.43
N ALA A 366 -17.20 -2.31 -7.45
CA ALA A 366 -17.16 -0.88 -7.73
C ALA A 366 -17.74 -0.04 -6.58
N LEU A 367 -18.87 -0.44 -6.01
CA LEU A 367 -19.46 0.23 -4.85
C LEU A 367 -18.58 0.12 -3.60
N GLY A 368 -17.82 -0.98 -3.45
CA GLY A 368 -16.83 -1.13 -2.39
C GLY A 368 -15.76 -0.05 -2.47
N GLU A 369 -15.16 0.12 -3.65
CA GLU A 369 -14.15 1.15 -3.87
C GLU A 369 -14.75 2.56 -3.77
N LEU A 370 -15.88 2.84 -4.43
CA LEU A 370 -16.54 4.15 -4.39
C LEU A 370 -16.93 4.56 -2.95
N ARG A 371 -17.41 3.62 -2.13
CA ARG A 371 -17.71 3.87 -0.70
C ARG A 371 -16.48 4.33 0.07
N ASP A 372 -15.34 3.72 -0.17
CA ASP A 372 -14.10 4.08 0.51
C ASP A 372 -13.55 5.42 -0.02
N LEU A 373 -13.91 5.78 -1.27
CA LEU A 373 -13.63 7.05 -1.93
C LEU A 373 -14.72 8.13 -1.71
N ALA A 374 -15.73 7.91 -0.85
CA ALA A 374 -16.95 8.74 -0.80
C ALA A 374 -16.76 10.29 -0.83
N PRO A 375 -15.74 10.89 -0.18
CA PRO A 375 -15.54 12.35 -0.23
C PRO A 375 -15.28 12.93 -1.63
N ILE A 376 -14.81 12.11 -2.58
CA ILE A 376 -14.47 12.54 -3.95
C ILE A 376 -15.46 12.04 -5.01
N THR A 377 -16.55 11.39 -4.62
CA THR A 377 -17.50 10.76 -5.56
C THR A 377 -18.74 11.59 -5.84
N GLY A 378 -18.72 12.90 -5.55
CA GLY A 378 -19.88 13.78 -5.74
C GLY A 378 -20.36 13.85 -7.20
N ALA A 379 -19.45 13.69 -8.16
CA ALA A 379 -19.78 13.68 -9.59
C ALA A 379 -20.64 12.48 -10.04
N VAL A 380 -20.71 11.40 -9.23
CA VAL A 380 -21.39 10.15 -9.60
C VAL A 380 -22.57 9.80 -8.69
N THR A 381 -23.03 10.76 -7.87
CA THR A 381 -24.12 10.56 -6.91
C THR A 381 -25.41 10.10 -7.59
N ASP A 382 -25.77 10.69 -8.73
CA ASP A 382 -27.03 10.37 -9.43
C ASP A 382 -27.00 8.98 -10.09
N GLU A 383 -25.83 8.50 -10.56
CA GLU A 383 -25.66 7.13 -11.03
C GLU A 383 -25.92 6.11 -9.92
N VAL A 384 -25.41 6.36 -8.71
CA VAL A 384 -25.62 5.47 -7.55
C VAL A 384 -27.08 5.48 -7.12
N VAL A 385 -27.76 6.62 -7.19
CA VAL A 385 -29.20 6.71 -6.94
C VAL A 385 -29.99 5.95 -8.01
N GLY A 386 -29.62 6.07 -9.28
CA GLY A 386 -30.21 5.27 -10.37
C GLY A 386 -30.11 3.76 -10.09
N PHE A 387 -28.94 3.30 -9.65
CA PHE A 387 -28.72 1.91 -9.25
C PHE A 387 -29.66 1.45 -8.11
N LEU A 388 -29.85 2.28 -7.08
CA LEU A 388 -30.77 1.97 -5.98
C LEU A 388 -32.24 1.89 -6.42
N MET A 389 -32.64 2.72 -7.38
CA MET A 389 -34.00 2.70 -7.93
C MET A 389 -34.28 1.41 -8.71
N GLU A 390 -33.31 0.91 -9.48
CA GLU A 390 -33.42 -0.39 -10.18
C GLU A 390 -33.52 -1.58 -9.20
N PHE A 391 -32.81 -1.50 -8.07
CA PHE A 391 -32.92 -2.51 -7.02
C PHE A 391 -34.32 -2.48 -6.39
N SER A 392 -34.84 -1.28 -6.11
CA SER A 392 -36.17 -1.07 -5.53
C SER A 392 -37.30 -1.51 -6.46
N SER A 393 -37.11 -1.46 -7.78
CA SER A 393 -38.06 -1.96 -8.78
C SER A 393 -37.98 -3.47 -9.02
N GLY A 394 -37.08 -4.18 -8.33
CA GLY A 394 -36.88 -5.63 -8.51
C GLY A 394 -36.20 -6.01 -9.83
N THR A 395 -35.51 -5.05 -10.46
CA THR A 395 -34.81 -5.24 -11.75
C THR A 395 -33.42 -5.87 -11.55
N ARG A 396 -32.92 -5.89 -10.32
CA ARG A 396 -31.64 -6.51 -9.93
C ARG A 396 -31.86 -7.84 -9.20
N GLY A 397 -30.82 -8.68 -9.19
CA GLY A 397 -30.84 -10.00 -8.56
C GLY A 397 -31.00 -9.96 -7.04
N ASP A 398 -31.42 -11.08 -6.45
CA ASP A 398 -31.55 -11.25 -5.01
C ASP A 398 -30.16 -11.32 -4.33
N GLU A 399 -30.01 -10.58 -3.23
CA GLU A 399 -28.80 -10.57 -2.37
C GLU A 399 -29.07 -11.21 -1.00
N SER A 400 -30.13 -12.02 -0.89
CA SER A 400 -30.50 -12.70 0.34
C SER A 400 -29.36 -13.56 0.90
N GLY A 401 -29.12 -13.41 2.21
CA GLY A 401 -28.06 -14.12 2.93
C GLY A 401 -26.73 -13.37 3.06
N LEU A 402 -26.54 -12.23 2.38
CA LEU A 402 -25.37 -11.36 2.56
C LEU A 402 -25.53 -10.41 3.75
N SER A 403 -24.39 -10.00 4.33
CA SER A 403 -24.35 -8.96 5.37
C SER A 403 -24.62 -7.56 4.77
N TRP A 404 -24.96 -6.58 5.61
CA TRP A 404 -25.15 -5.18 5.15
C TRP A 404 -23.94 -4.65 4.39
N ASP A 405 -22.74 -4.93 4.89
CA ASP A 405 -21.50 -4.48 4.28
C ASP A 405 -21.17 -5.22 2.97
N ASP A 406 -21.74 -6.40 2.73
CA ASP A 406 -21.48 -7.20 1.52
C ASP A 406 -22.50 -6.97 0.41
N MET A 407 -23.72 -6.55 0.73
CA MET A 407 -24.74 -6.23 -0.26
C MET A 407 -24.35 -5.02 -1.11
N ALA A 408 -24.56 -5.10 -2.43
CA ALA A 408 -24.45 -3.95 -3.32
C ALA A 408 -25.38 -2.82 -2.86
N PHE A 409 -26.62 -3.17 -2.49
CA PHE A 409 -27.59 -2.22 -1.97
C PHE A 409 -27.11 -1.50 -0.70
N GLY A 410 -26.53 -2.25 0.25
CA GLY A 410 -25.98 -1.68 1.49
C GLY A 410 -24.80 -0.75 1.21
N ARG A 411 -23.87 -1.15 0.34
CA ARG A 411 -22.72 -0.33 -0.06
C ARG A 411 -23.12 0.98 -0.75
N ALA A 412 -24.16 0.96 -1.59
CA ALA A 412 -24.69 2.15 -2.24
C ALA A 412 -25.33 3.14 -1.23
N ILE A 413 -26.10 2.64 -0.25
CA ILE A 413 -26.63 3.49 0.83
C ILE A 413 -25.51 4.06 1.68
N ASP A 414 -24.53 3.23 2.05
CA ASP A 414 -23.35 3.68 2.81
C ASP A 414 -22.65 4.84 2.12
N LEU A 415 -22.41 4.71 0.81
CA LEU A 415 -21.77 5.73 -0.02
C LEU A 415 -22.56 7.04 0.00
N LEU A 416 -23.85 7.01 -0.33
CA LEU A 416 -24.69 8.21 -0.37
C LEU A 416 -24.87 8.86 1.01
N ALA A 417 -24.97 8.05 2.07
CA ALA A 417 -25.02 8.54 3.44
C ALA A 417 -23.69 9.19 3.88
N LEU A 418 -22.54 8.69 3.41
CA LEU A 418 -21.23 9.32 3.63
C LEU A 418 -21.07 10.64 2.85
N GLN A 419 -21.80 10.82 1.75
CA GLN A 419 -21.89 12.09 1.01
C GLN A 419 -22.85 13.10 1.65
N GLY A 420 -23.67 12.67 2.62
CA GLY A 420 -24.69 13.53 3.23
C GLY A 420 -25.96 13.68 2.39
N ASP A 421 -26.26 12.74 1.49
CA ASP A 421 -27.45 12.81 0.64
C ASP A 421 -28.74 12.61 1.45
N GLU A 422 -29.51 13.67 1.64
CA GLU A 422 -30.75 13.70 2.43
C GLU A 422 -31.78 12.64 1.98
N ARG A 423 -31.76 12.21 0.70
CA ARG A 423 -32.64 11.14 0.19
C ARG A 423 -32.47 9.83 0.98
N MET A 424 -31.32 9.62 1.62
CA MET A 424 -31.00 8.41 2.36
C MET A 424 -31.53 8.38 3.79
N VAL A 425 -32.08 9.47 4.33
CA VAL A 425 -32.50 9.55 5.76
C VAL A 425 -33.45 8.41 6.16
N ASN A 426 -34.42 8.06 5.31
CA ASN A 426 -35.37 6.98 5.58
C ASN A 426 -34.72 5.60 5.50
N ALA A 427 -33.77 5.42 4.58
CA ALA A 427 -33.02 4.18 4.43
C ALA A 427 -32.12 3.95 5.66
N VAL A 428 -31.41 4.99 6.12
CA VAL A 428 -30.62 4.98 7.35
C VAL A 428 -31.49 4.71 8.57
N ARG A 429 -32.65 5.38 8.70
CA ARG A 429 -33.61 5.13 9.78
C ARG A 429 -34.04 3.67 9.84
N SER A 430 -34.35 3.09 8.68
CA SER A 430 -34.72 1.68 8.56
C SER A 430 -33.56 0.75 8.94
N ALA A 431 -32.34 1.05 8.46
CA ALA A 431 -31.15 0.27 8.77
C ALA A 431 -30.88 0.23 10.28
N VAL A 432 -30.86 1.39 10.95
CA VAL A 432 -30.67 1.49 12.41
C VAL A 432 -31.77 0.76 13.19
N GLY A 433 -33.02 0.87 12.73
CA GLY A 433 -34.17 0.28 13.42
C GLY A 433 -34.28 -1.24 13.26
N ARG A 434 -33.83 -1.80 12.13
CA ARG A 434 -34.09 -3.20 11.76
C ARG A 434 -32.87 -4.11 11.79
N LEU A 435 -31.68 -3.59 11.50
CA LEU A 435 -30.47 -4.43 11.49
C LEU A 435 -30.12 -4.85 12.93
N PRO A 436 -29.67 -6.09 13.16
CA PRO A 436 -29.25 -6.56 14.48
C PRO A 436 -28.21 -5.62 15.12
N GLU A 437 -27.22 -5.23 14.32
CA GLU A 437 -26.19 -4.26 14.68
C GLU A 437 -26.31 -3.04 13.76
N PRO A 438 -26.37 -1.81 14.32
CA PRO A 438 -26.33 -0.61 13.50
C PRO A 438 -25.03 -0.53 12.70
N PRO A 439 -25.06 0.02 11.47
CA PRO A 439 -23.87 0.12 10.64
C PRO A 439 -22.71 0.86 11.33
N ALA A 440 -21.50 0.33 11.23
CA ALA A 440 -20.32 0.85 11.94
C ALA A 440 -20.01 2.33 11.63
N ARG A 441 -20.42 2.82 10.45
CA ARG A 441 -20.20 4.19 9.97
C ARG A 441 -21.27 5.20 10.43
N LEU A 442 -22.23 4.81 11.28
CA LEU A 442 -23.35 5.64 11.71
C LEU A 442 -22.95 7.08 12.12
N GLN A 443 -21.91 7.24 12.95
CA GLN A 443 -21.48 8.58 13.37
C GLN A 443 -20.92 9.43 12.21
N ARG A 444 -20.35 8.80 11.18
CA ARG A 444 -19.88 9.51 9.98
C ARG A 444 -21.06 9.96 9.14
N TRP A 445 -22.09 9.13 8.97
CA TRP A 445 -23.33 9.52 8.28
C TRP A 445 -24.00 10.71 8.95
N LEU A 446 -24.15 10.67 10.28
CA LEU A 446 -24.77 11.76 11.03
C LEU A 446 -24.01 13.09 10.94
N ARG A 447 -22.68 13.05 10.71
CA ARG A 447 -21.86 14.25 10.49
C ARG A 447 -21.90 14.74 9.05
N ALA A 448 -22.19 13.86 8.10
CA ALA A 448 -22.27 14.19 6.69
C ALA A 448 -23.61 14.85 6.33
N PHE A 449 -24.71 14.44 6.97
CA PHE A 449 -26.00 15.12 6.84
C PHE A 449 -25.97 16.54 7.42
N ASP A 450 -26.83 17.41 6.91
CA ASP A 450 -27.10 18.67 7.58
C ASP A 450 -27.71 18.40 8.98
N PRO A 451 -27.55 19.32 9.93
CA PRO A 451 -28.04 19.12 11.30
C PRO A 451 -29.54 18.84 11.41
N GLY A 452 -30.36 19.37 10.48
CA GLY A 452 -31.81 19.17 10.48
C GLY A 452 -32.18 17.74 10.13
N THR A 453 -31.66 17.21 9.02
CA THR A 453 -31.89 15.83 8.60
C THR A 453 -31.28 14.83 9.57
N ALA A 454 -30.10 15.11 10.13
CA ALA A 454 -29.49 14.25 11.15
C ALA A 454 -30.39 14.14 12.41
N ALA A 455 -31.03 15.24 12.83
CA ALA A 455 -31.90 15.25 14.00
C ALA A 455 -33.13 14.35 13.84
N GLU A 456 -33.62 14.11 12.62
CA GLU A 456 -34.74 13.19 12.36
C GLU A 456 -34.43 11.73 12.75
N LEU A 457 -33.16 11.36 12.86
CA LEU A 457 -32.73 10.03 13.29
C LEU A 457 -32.69 9.89 14.82
N GLY A 458 -32.86 10.97 15.57
CA GLY A 458 -32.84 10.98 17.04
C GLY A 458 -33.79 9.98 17.70
N PRO A 459 -35.08 9.93 17.32
CA PRO A 459 -36.04 9.01 17.93
C PRO A 459 -35.67 7.53 17.77
N VAL A 460 -35.23 7.11 16.58
CA VAL A 460 -34.85 5.70 16.35
C VAL A 460 -33.58 5.34 17.12
N LEU A 461 -32.61 6.26 17.22
CA LEU A 461 -31.41 6.05 18.02
C LEU A 461 -31.72 5.98 19.53
N HIS A 462 -32.63 6.84 19.99
CA HIS A 462 -33.13 6.86 21.37
C HIS A 462 -33.77 5.52 21.73
N ASP A 463 -34.74 5.07 20.93
CA ASP A 463 -35.48 3.83 21.19
C ASP A 463 -34.55 2.61 21.20
N ARG A 464 -33.60 2.55 20.26
CA ARG A 464 -32.61 1.47 20.22
C ARG A 464 -31.68 1.48 21.42
N LEU A 465 -31.22 2.65 21.88
CA LEU A 465 -30.39 2.74 23.08
C LEU A 465 -31.18 2.40 24.35
N ALA A 466 -32.43 2.86 24.45
CA ALA A 466 -33.32 2.57 25.57
C ALA A 466 -33.55 1.06 25.73
N ALA A 467 -33.69 0.33 24.62
CA ALA A 467 -33.88 -1.12 24.62
C ALA A 467 -32.68 -1.91 25.17
N LEU A 468 -31.46 -1.37 25.09
CA LEU A 468 -30.25 -2.01 25.65
C LEU A 468 -30.16 -1.83 27.17
N GLY A 469 -30.81 -0.81 27.72
CA GLY A 469 -30.78 -0.49 29.15
C GLY A 469 -29.52 0.29 29.60
N PRO A 470 -29.51 0.75 30.87
CA PRO A 470 -28.44 1.61 31.41
C PRO A 470 -27.14 0.86 31.74
N ASP A 471 -27.21 -0.45 31.97
CA ASP A 471 -26.05 -1.28 32.35
C ASP A 471 -25.29 -1.86 31.14
N ASP A 472 -25.83 -1.71 29.93
CA ASP A 472 -25.20 -2.21 28.71
C ASP A 472 -23.84 -1.54 28.44
N ARG A 473 -22.86 -2.35 28.04
CA ARG A 473 -21.48 -1.94 27.71
C ARG A 473 -21.05 -2.50 26.35
N SER A 474 -22.02 -2.81 25.47
CA SER A 474 -21.75 -3.30 24.12
C SER A 474 -21.20 -2.20 23.21
N ALA A 475 -20.48 -2.61 22.16
CA ALA A 475 -20.05 -1.71 21.10
C ALA A 475 -21.23 -1.01 20.40
N THR A 476 -22.37 -1.71 20.26
CA THR A 476 -23.61 -1.13 19.75
C THR A 476 -24.12 0.01 20.62
N GLY A 477 -24.14 -0.16 21.95
CA GLY A 477 -24.50 0.91 22.88
C GLY A 477 -23.58 2.13 22.76
N ASP A 478 -22.26 1.90 22.67
CA ASP A 478 -21.27 2.97 22.50
C ASP A 478 -21.45 3.72 21.16
N LEU A 479 -21.76 3.00 20.09
CA LEU A 479 -22.04 3.57 18.77
C LEU A 479 -23.28 4.48 18.79
N LEU A 480 -24.38 4.01 19.43
CA LEU A 480 -25.63 4.76 19.59
C LEU A 480 -25.44 6.01 20.47
N VAL A 481 -24.73 5.89 21.60
CA VAL A 481 -24.35 7.02 22.46
C VAL A 481 -23.59 8.08 21.66
N GLY A 482 -22.61 7.65 20.87
CA GLY A 482 -21.86 8.55 20.00
C GLY A 482 -22.72 9.24 18.95
N GLY A 483 -23.66 8.51 18.34
CA GLY A 483 -24.62 9.07 17.37
C GLY A 483 -25.54 10.11 18.00
N LEU A 484 -26.16 9.80 19.14
CA LEU A 484 -26.99 10.73 19.91
C LEU A 484 -26.22 11.98 20.34
N GLY A 485 -24.94 11.82 20.68
CA GLY A 485 -24.06 12.95 20.96
C GLY A 485 -23.76 13.83 19.75
N VAL A 486 -23.69 13.28 18.53
CA VAL A 486 -23.47 14.08 17.30
C VAL A 486 -24.67 15.00 17.03
N ILE A 487 -25.89 14.51 17.24
CA ILE A 487 -27.12 15.26 16.97
C ILE A 487 -27.69 16.00 18.20
N ALA A 488 -27.10 15.78 19.38
CA ALA A 488 -27.53 16.34 20.66
C ALA A 488 -29.05 16.18 20.93
N HIS A 489 -29.60 14.99 20.68
CA HIS A 489 -31.03 14.72 20.79
C HIS A 489 -31.53 14.87 22.24
N ALA A 490 -32.36 15.87 22.51
CA ALA A 490 -32.69 16.34 23.86
C ALA A 490 -33.28 15.25 24.78
N GLU A 491 -34.21 14.45 24.27
CA GLU A 491 -34.93 13.41 25.01
C GLU A 491 -34.01 12.25 25.44
N SER A 492 -32.81 12.14 24.85
CA SER A 492 -31.84 11.10 25.19
C SER A 492 -30.93 11.47 26.36
N LEU A 493 -30.96 12.71 26.85
CA LEU A 493 -30.05 13.17 27.90
C LEU A 493 -30.15 12.31 29.16
N ASP A 494 -31.36 12.01 29.63
CA ASP A 494 -31.57 11.20 30.83
C ASP A 494 -31.04 9.77 30.68
N LEU A 495 -31.12 9.19 29.47
CA LEU A 495 -30.54 7.87 29.18
C LEU A 495 -29.01 7.91 29.31
N LEU A 496 -28.37 8.95 28.76
CA LEU A 496 -26.91 9.12 28.84
C LEU A 496 -26.46 9.30 30.28
N VAL A 497 -27.18 10.11 31.07
CA VAL A 497 -26.89 10.31 32.49
C VAL A 497 -27.10 9.02 33.30
N GLY A 498 -28.16 8.26 32.99
CA GLY A 498 -28.41 6.95 33.59
C GLY A 498 -27.27 5.98 33.35
N ARG A 499 -26.76 5.89 32.11
CA ARG A 499 -25.59 5.07 31.76
C ARG A 499 -24.31 5.52 32.46
N LEU A 500 -24.11 6.84 32.60
CA LEU A 500 -22.94 7.38 33.32
C LEU A 500 -22.94 6.93 34.79
N ARG A 501 -24.10 6.98 35.47
CA ARG A 501 -24.25 6.55 36.87
C ARG A 501 -24.08 5.05 37.06
N ALA A 502 -24.60 4.25 36.12
CA ALA A 502 -24.46 2.80 36.12
C ALA A 502 -23.00 2.32 35.91
N GLY A 503 -22.11 3.20 35.42
CA GLY A 503 -20.75 2.85 35.01
C GLY A 503 -19.74 2.62 36.13
N GLY A 504 -20.11 2.56 37.40
CA GLY A 504 -19.20 2.62 38.57
C GLY A 504 -18.31 1.39 38.87
N GLY A 505 -18.33 0.32 38.08
CA GLY A 505 -17.50 -0.89 38.27
C GLY A 505 -16.34 -0.99 37.27
N GLY A 506 -15.21 -1.60 37.68
CA GLY A 506 -13.90 -1.64 37.00
C GLY A 506 -13.79 -2.28 35.60
N GLY A 507 -14.87 -2.34 34.81
CA GLY A 507 -14.90 -2.89 33.45
C GLY A 507 -15.51 -1.97 32.38
N GLY A 508 -15.77 -0.68 32.65
CA GLY A 508 -16.59 0.20 31.78
C GLY A 508 -15.93 1.48 31.22
N GLY A 509 -14.60 1.60 31.23
CA GLY A 509 -13.90 2.85 30.90
C GLY A 509 -14.17 3.40 29.48
N THR A 510 -14.34 2.55 28.47
CA THR A 510 -14.64 2.99 27.10
C THR A 510 -16.04 3.59 26.98
N THR A 511 -17.07 2.90 27.46
CA THR A 511 -18.45 3.40 27.48
C THR A 511 -18.56 4.71 28.25
N ARG A 512 -17.90 4.81 29.43
CA ARG A 512 -17.89 6.04 30.23
C ARG A 512 -17.35 7.23 29.42
N ARG A 513 -16.22 7.07 28.72
CA ARG A 513 -15.63 8.11 27.87
C ARG A 513 -16.53 8.47 26.68
N CYS A 514 -17.21 7.50 26.07
CA CYS A 514 -18.20 7.74 25.02
C CYS A 514 -19.34 8.62 25.53
N VAL A 515 -19.87 8.33 26.72
CA VAL A 515 -20.94 9.11 27.36
C VAL A 515 -20.47 10.53 27.72
N LEU A 516 -19.29 10.68 28.34
CA LEU A 516 -18.73 12.00 28.68
C LEU A 516 -18.52 12.85 27.42
N ARG A 517 -18.01 12.25 26.33
CA ARG A 517 -17.87 12.93 25.04
C ARG A 517 -19.22 13.33 24.45
N ALA A 518 -20.23 12.46 24.54
CA ALA A 518 -21.59 12.80 24.10
C ALA A 518 -22.15 13.97 24.90
N LEU A 519 -22.10 13.94 26.24
CA LEU A 519 -22.57 15.01 27.12
C LEU A 519 -21.91 16.36 26.83
N SER A 520 -20.61 16.38 26.49
CA SER A 520 -19.93 17.63 26.11
C SER A 520 -20.55 18.32 24.89
N ARG A 521 -21.18 17.57 23.97
CA ARG A 521 -21.85 18.11 22.78
C ARG A 521 -23.27 18.63 23.05
N TYR A 522 -23.89 18.23 24.16
CA TYR A 522 -25.17 18.80 24.59
C TYR A 522 -25.02 20.22 25.16
N GLY A 523 -23.80 20.64 25.50
CA GLY A 523 -23.54 21.97 26.05
C GLY A 523 -24.37 22.26 27.29
N GLU A 524 -24.92 23.48 27.39
CA GLU A 524 -25.70 23.94 28.55
C GLU A 524 -26.93 23.05 28.85
N ALA A 525 -27.48 22.33 27.87
CA ALA A 525 -28.62 21.43 28.11
C ALA A 525 -28.26 20.31 29.11
N ALA A 526 -26.99 19.92 29.19
CA ALA A 526 -26.49 18.93 30.13
C ALA A 526 -25.94 19.54 31.45
N ALA A 527 -26.13 20.85 31.71
CA ALA A 527 -25.64 21.51 32.92
C ALA A 527 -26.13 20.86 34.23
N GLY A 528 -27.30 20.21 34.22
CA GLY A 528 -27.82 19.44 35.36
C GLY A 528 -26.91 18.28 35.82
N THR A 529 -25.95 17.86 34.99
CA THR A 529 -24.97 16.80 35.29
C THR A 529 -23.72 17.29 36.02
N ALA A 530 -23.57 18.60 36.22
CA ALA A 530 -22.37 19.21 36.77
C ALA A 530 -21.87 18.62 38.11
N PRO A 531 -22.73 18.26 39.09
CA PRO A 531 -22.25 17.63 40.33
C PRO A 531 -21.50 16.32 40.07
N LEU A 532 -22.06 15.47 39.20
CA LEU A 532 -21.48 14.18 38.83
C LEU A 532 -20.17 14.37 38.03
N LEU A 533 -20.13 15.35 37.12
CA LEU A 533 -18.92 15.63 36.35
C LEU A 533 -17.79 16.17 37.25
N ARG A 534 -18.10 16.96 38.27
CA ARG A 534 -17.11 17.44 39.26
C ARG A 534 -16.55 16.31 40.12
N GLU A 535 -17.40 15.38 40.54
CA GLU A 535 -16.99 14.16 41.26
C GLU A 535 -16.02 13.34 40.39
N LEU A 536 -16.41 13.02 39.16
CA LEU A 536 -15.59 12.25 38.22
C LEU A 536 -14.26 12.94 37.87
N THR A 537 -14.25 14.27 37.77
CA THR A 537 -13.01 15.03 37.51
C THR A 537 -11.99 14.87 38.64
N ARG A 538 -12.44 14.65 39.88
CA ARG A 538 -11.56 14.52 41.06
C ARG A 538 -11.25 13.07 41.41
N GLU A 539 -12.25 12.20 41.33
CA GLU A 539 -12.22 10.88 41.97
C GLU A 539 -12.04 9.73 40.97
N ALA A 540 -12.16 9.98 39.65
CA ALA A 540 -11.97 8.91 38.68
C ALA A 540 -10.52 8.39 38.72
N GLU A 541 -10.36 7.07 38.72
CA GLU A 541 -9.06 6.39 38.77
C GLU A 541 -8.21 6.67 37.52
N SER A 542 -8.85 6.61 36.34
CA SER A 542 -8.19 6.83 35.06
C SER A 542 -7.95 8.32 34.78
N PRO A 543 -6.72 8.73 34.41
CA PRO A 543 -6.44 10.08 33.94
C PRO A 543 -7.32 10.50 32.75
N ASP A 544 -7.60 9.60 31.81
CA ASP A 544 -8.44 9.87 30.64
C ASP A 544 -9.88 10.23 31.05
N ASP A 545 -10.42 9.51 32.05
CA ASP A 545 -11.77 9.75 32.55
C ASP A 545 -11.84 11.11 33.26
N ARG A 546 -10.81 11.47 34.04
CA ARG A 546 -10.71 12.79 34.67
C ARG A 546 -10.67 13.92 33.64
N LEU A 547 -9.87 13.76 32.58
CA LEU A 547 -9.76 14.75 31.50
C LEU A 547 -11.06 14.87 30.69
N ALA A 548 -11.69 13.74 30.35
CA ALA A 548 -12.96 13.73 29.64
C ALA A 548 -14.09 14.35 30.49
N ALA A 549 -14.12 14.09 31.80
CA ALA A 549 -15.07 14.69 32.72
C ALA A 549 -14.82 16.20 32.90
N ALA A 550 -13.57 16.64 32.99
CA ALA A 550 -13.19 18.05 33.03
C ALA A 550 -13.67 18.79 31.78
N HIS A 551 -13.45 18.22 30.59
CA HIS A 551 -13.92 18.82 29.35
C HIS A 551 -15.44 18.86 29.26
N ALA A 552 -16.13 17.77 29.62
CA ALA A 552 -17.59 17.77 29.67
C ALA A 552 -18.13 18.80 30.67
N LEU A 553 -17.51 18.95 31.84
CA LEU A 553 -17.91 19.94 32.84
C LEU A 553 -17.77 21.36 32.28
N TRP A 554 -16.64 21.67 31.63
CA TRP A 554 -16.44 22.96 30.99
C TRP A 554 -17.47 23.20 29.88
N ALA A 555 -17.66 22.24 28.96
CA ALA A 555 -18.58 22.41 27.85
C ALA A 555 -20.05 22.59 28.30
N THR A 556 -20.42 22.00 29.45
CA THR A 556 -21.79 22.07 29.98
C THR A 556 -22.05 23.27 30.90
N THR A 557 -21.02 23.87 31.51
CA THR A 557 -21.20 24.90 32.55
C THR A 557 -20.27 26.12 32.45
N GLY A 558 -19.23 26.05 31.62
CA GLY A 558 -18.14 27.04 31.59
C GLY A 558 -17.21 26.99 32.81
N ASP A 559 -17.28 25.98 33.69
CA ASP A 559 -16.47 25.86 34.92
C ASP A 559 -14.98 25.59 34.61
N THR A 560 -14.23 26.67 34.39
CA THR A 560 -12.77 26.63 34.21
C THR A 560 -12.02 26.39 35.51
N ALA A 561 -12.61 26.72 36.66
CA ALA A 561 -11.99 26.57 37.97
C ALA A 561 -11.71 25.10 38.32
N THR A 562 -12.59 24.19 37.89
CA THR A 562 -12.40 22.74 38.06
C THR A 562 -11.70 22.12 36.85
N ALA A 563 -12.00 22.58 35.62
CA ALA A 563 -11.48 21.96 34.42
C ALA A 563 -9.98 22.24 34.17
N LEU A 564 -9.51 23.47 34.37
CA LEU A 564 -8.12 23.84 34.07
C LEU A 564 -7.08 23.12 34.96
N PRO A 565 -7.29 22.94 36.28
CA PRO A 565 -6.37 22.15 37.11
C PRO A 565 -6.25 20.69 36.64
N ALA A 566 -7.35 20.06 36.21
CA ALA A 566 -7.33 18.70 35.69
C ALA A 566 -6.56 18.62 34.36
N LEU A 567 -6.80 19.55 33.44
CA LEU A 567 -6.08 19.62 32.16
C LEU A 567 -4.58 19.90 32.37
N ARG A 568 -4.21 20.77 33.32
CA ARG A 568 -2.81 20.99 33.72
C ARG A 568 -2.14 19.70 34.20
N SER A 569 -2.81 18.95 35.09
CA SER A 569 -2.27 17.66 35.55
C SER A 569 -2.09 16.66 34.39
N GLY A 570 -2.97 16.72 33.38
CA GLY A 570 -2.82 15.93 32.16
C GLY A 570 -1.59 16.31 31.34
N LEU A 571 -1.26 17.60 31.23
CA LEU A 571 -0.04 18.08 30.57
C LEU A 571 1.24 17.63 31.30
N GLU A 572 1.18 17.56 32.62
CA GLU A 572 2.30 17.15 33.48
C GLU A 572 2.44 15.61 33.59
N SER A 573 1.56 14.85 32.92
CA SER A 573 1.59 13.39 32.93
C SER A 573 2.83 12.82 32.25
N GLY A 574 3.39 11.75 32.83
CA GLY A 574 4.45 10.96 32.20
C GLY A 574 3.97 10.18 30.97
N ASP A 575 2.65 9.95 30.85
CA ASP A 575 2.03 9.23 29.73
C ASP A 575 1.77 10.17 28.54
N ARG A 576 2.39 9.86 27.39
CA ARG A 576 2.25 10.61 26.13
C ARG A 576 0.80 10.69 25.65
N ALA A 577 0.02 9.62 25.78
CA ALA A 577 -1.37 9.60 25.31
C ALA A 577 -2.25 10.58 26.12
N VAL A 578 -2.01 10.64 27.44
CA VAL A 578 -2.70 11.56 28.35
C VAL A 578 -2.32 13.02 28.07
N ARG A 579 -1.03 13.30 27.81
CA ARG A 579 -0.57 14.65 27.40
C ARG A 579 -1.24 15.09 26.10
N ASP A 580 -1.27 14.22 25.10
CA ASP A 580 -1.90 14.47 23.80
C ASP A 580 -3.40 14.75 23.91
N LEU A 581 -4.10 14.01 24.78
CA LEU A 581 -5.51 14.25 25.08
C LEU A 581 -5.69 15.61 25.76
N ALA A 582 -4.88 15.94 26.77
CA ALA A 582 -4.96 17.22 27.46
C ALA A 582 -4.74 18.42 26.52
N LEU A 583 -3.73 18.35 25.64
CA LEU A 583 -3.48 19.37 24.62
C LEU A 583 -4.68 19.56 23.66
N ARG A 584 -5.28 18.46 23.21
CA ARG A 584 -6.46 18.49 22.33
C ARG A 584 -7.65 19.16 23.00
N LEU A 585 -7.90 18.84 24.26
CA LEU A 585 -9.01 19.42 25.02
C LEU A 585 -8.75 20.89 25.36
N LEU A 586 -7.50 21.29 25.62
CA LEU A 586 -7.15 22.70 25.80
C LEU A 586 -7.40 23.51 24.52
N GLY A 587 -7.08 22.95 23.36
CA GLY A 587 -7.39 23.54 22.06
C GLY A 587 -8.89 23.80 21.88
N SER A 588 -9.75 22.85 22.23
CA SER A 588 -11.21 23.02 22.14
C SER A 588 -11.78 24.03 23.13
N LEU A 589 -11.09 24.27 24.26
CA LEU A 589 -11.41 25.35 25.20
C LEU A 589 -11.09 26.75 24.64
N GLY A 590 -10.12 26.83 23.71
CA GLY A 590 -9.66 28.06 23.11
C GLY A 590 -9.22 29.10 24.15
N PRO A 591 -9.62 30.39 24.02
CA PRO A 591 -9.20 31.46 24.94
C PRO A 591 -9.56 31.22 26.41
N ALA A 592 -10.55 30.37 26.72
CA ALA A 592 -10.90 30.03 28.09
C ALA A 592 -9.74 29.34 28.86
N ALA A 593 -8.79 28.74 28.14
CA ALA A 593 -7.60 28.12 28.70
C ALA A 593 -6.37 29.05 28.76
N ALA A 594 -6.50 30.34 28.48
CA ALA A 594 -5.41 31.32 28.51
C ALA A 594 -4.54 31.29 29.80
N PRO A 595 -5.06 31.00 31.01
CA PRO A 595 -4.23 30.83 32.21
C PRO A 595 -3.14 29.74 32.12
N LEU A 596 -3.27 28.80 31.18
CA LEU A 596 -2.29 27.75 30.91
C LEU A 596 -1.34 28.08 29.75
N GLY A 597 -1.48 29.26 29.12
CA GLY A 597 -0.65 29.66 27.97
C GLY A 597 0.85 29.70 28.28
N GLY A 598 1.25 30.04 29.52
CA GLY A 598 2.65 29.96 29.94
C GLY A 598 3.20 28.53 29.93
N VAL A 599 2.40 27.56 30.34
CA VAL A 599 2.75 26.13 30.33
C VAL A 599 2.87 25.61 28.90
N LEU A 600 1.97 26.03 28.00
CA LEU A 600 2.02 25.65 26.58
C LEU A 600 3.26 26.18 25.85
N ARG A 601 3.75 27.36 26.21
CA ARG A 601 5.00 27.90 25.62
C ARG A 601 6.22 27.05 25.97
N THR A 602 6.24 26.45 27.15
CA THR A 602 7.33 25.59 27.65
C THR A 602 7.09 24.10 27.46
N ALA A 603 5.94 23.71 26.90
CA ALA A 603 5.62 22.31 26.65
C ALA A 603 6.53 21.70 25.56
N ASP A 604 6.59 20.37 25.53
CA ASP A 604 7.31 19.60 24.51
C ASP A 604 6.99 20.12 23.09
N ASP A 605 8.02 20.24 22.26
CA ASP A 605 7.89 20.74 20.87
C ASP A 605 7.23 19.67 20.00
N THR A 606 5.91 19.73 19.94
CA THR A 606 5.06 18.80 19.17
C THR A 606 4.05 19.59 18.36
N ALA A 607 3.63 19.03 17.21
CA ALA A 607 2.60 19.63 16.37
C ALA A 607 1.31 19.95 17.15
N ARG A 608 0.90 19.04 18.03
CA ARG A 608 -0.30 19.23 18.87
C ARG A 608 -0.14 20.37 19.88
N ALA A 609 1.03 20.53 20.49
CA ALA A 609 1.31 21.62 21.39
C ALA A 609 1.35 22.98 20.68
N ALA A 610 1.90 23.04 19.47
CA ALA A 610 1.90 24.25 18.65
C ALA A 610 0.48 24.71 18.27
N ILE A 611 -0.39 23.77 17.85
CA ILE A 611 -1.80 24.05 17.55
C ILE A 611 -2.53 24.54 18.81
N ALA A 612 -2.41 23.82 19.93
CA ALA A 612 -3.05 24.20 21.18
C ALA A 612 -2.55 25.56 21.72
N LEU A 613 -1.25 25.84 21.60
CA LEU A 613 -0.67 27.14 21.95
C LEU A 613 -1.39 28.26 21.21
N TRP A 614 -1.54 28.14 19.90
CA TRP A 614 -2.21 29.18 19.12
C TRP A 614 -3.70 29.28 19.45
N GLN A 615 -4.45 28.17 19.48
CA GLN A 615 -5.89 28.18 19.79
C GLN A 615 -6.20 28.81 21.16
N VAL A 616 -5.29 28.66 22.13
CA VAL A 616 -5.46 29.18 23.48
C VAL A 616 -5.01 30.63 23.63
N THR A 617 -3.96 31.04 22.93
CA THR A 617 -3.29 32.34 23.17
C THR A 617 -3.42 33.35 22.03
N ALA A 618 -3.78 32.91 20.82
CA ALA A 618 -3.68 33.66 19.57
C ALA A 618 -2.28 34.26 19.30
N ASP A 619 -1.23 33.72 19.93
CA ASP A 619 0.16 34.18 19.84
C ASP A 619 0.81 33.61 18.56
N THR A 620 0.63 34.32 17.44
CA THR A 620 1.17 33.89 16.14
C THR A 620 2.69 33.86 16.11
N GLU A 621 3.37 34.80 16.79
CA GLU A 621 4.84 34.86 16.82
C GLU A 621 5.44 33.61 17.46
N ALA A 622 4.83 33.11 18.54
CA ALA A 622 5.29 31.90 19.22
C ALA A 622 4.89 30.60 18.50
N ALA A 623 3.70 30.55 17.91
CA ALA A 623 3.15 29.31 17.36
C ALA A 623 3.51 29.05 15.90
N LEU A 624 3.51 30.08 15.03
CA LEU A 624 3.70 29.89 13.59
C LEU A 624 5.02 29.21 13.23
N PRO A 625 6.19 29.58 13.80
CA PRO A 625 7.44 28.88 13.49
C PRO A 625 7.39 27.38 13.81
N ARG A 626 6.73 27.00 14.92
CA ARG A 626 6.57 25.60 15.32
C ARG A 626 5.64 24.86 14.37
N LEU A 627 4.53 25.47 13.97
CA LEU A 627 3.61 24.89 12.98
C LEU A 627 4.30 24.65 11.62
N LEU A 628 5.12 25.59 11.16
CA LEU A 628 5.89 25.43 9.91
C LEU A 628 6.95 24.33 10.03
N HIS A 629 7.60 24.20 11.18
CA HIS A 629 8.52 23.09 11.45
C HIS A 629 7.79 21.74 11.39
N HIS A 630 6.67 21.61 12.11
CA HIS A 630 5.89 20.38 12.20
C HIS A 630 5.12 20.04 10.93
N TRP A 631 4.88 20.99 10.02
CA TRP A 631 4.35 20.69 8.69
C TRP A 631 5.19 19.64 7.94
N THR A 632 6.51 19.74 8.09
CA THR A 632 7.49 18.84 7.47
C THR A 632 7.88 17.71 8.40
N ALA A 633 8.14 18.00 9.69
CA ALA A 633 8.60 17.00 10.66
C ALA A 633 7.52 15.98 11.05
N ASP A 634 6.26 16.39 11.10
CA ASP A 634 5.12 15.54 11.48
C ASP A 634 4.01 15.61 10.40
N PRO A 635 4.20 15.00 9.21
CA PRO A 635 3.26 15.12 8.11
C PRO A 635 1.82 14.82 8.51
N GLY A 636 1.57 13.83 9.37
CA GLY A 636 0.21 13.46 9.78
C GLY A 636 -0.58 14.50 10.56
N PHE A 637 0.04 15.63 10.90
CA PHE A 637 -0.65 16.77 11.48
C PHE A 637 -1.00 17.84 10.46
N ARG A 638 -0.61 17.72 9.18
CA ARG A 638 -0.89 18.72 8.14
C ARG A 638 -2.36 19.14 8.07
N PRO A 639 -3.37 18.25 8.12
CA PRO A 639 -4.77 18.68 8.12
C PRO A 639 -5.10 19.61 9.31
N SER A 640 -4.66 19.24 10.52
CA SER A 640 -4.89 20.05 11.73
C SER A 640 -4.08 21.35 11.72
N ILE A 641 -2.86 21.33 11.18
CA ILE A 641 -2.02 22.52 11.02
C ILE A 641 -2.66 23.45 9.98
N ALA A 642 -3.10 22.95 8.82
CA ALA A 642 -3.76 23.73 7.79
C ALA A 642 -5.04 24.39 8.31
N ALA A 643 -5.86 23.67 9.08
CA ALA A 643 -7.03 24.24 9.74
C ALA A 643 -6.64 25.38 10.69
N CYS A 644 -5.63 25.18 11.54
CA CYS A 644 -5.12 26.21 12.46
C CYS A 644 -4.55 27.43 11.72
N LEU A 645 -3.77 27.21 10.65
CA LEU A 645 -3.24 28.26 9.79
C LEU A 645 -4.36 29.03 9.07
N ALA A 646 -5.46 28.35 8.70
CA ALA A 646 -6.59 28.99 8.05
C ALA A 646 -7.37 29.89 9.02
N GLU A 647 -7.49 29.49 10.29
CA GLU A 647 -8.05 30.34 11.35
C GLU A 647 -7.12 31.53 11.68
N MET A 648 -5.79 31.41 11.54
CA MET A 648 -4.84 32.53 11.65
C MET A 648 -5.02 33.60 10.57
N GLY A 649 -5.56 33.24 9.41
CA GLY A 649 -5.77 34.15 8.28
C GLY A 649 -4.47 34.74 7.72
N ALA A 650 -4.44 36.06 7.49
CA ALA A 650 -3.33 36.75 6.82
C ALA A 650 -1.98 36.61 7.55
N ALA A 651 -2.00 36.39 8.87
CA ALA A 651 -0.78 36.25 9.66
C ALA A 651 0.02 34.97 9.32
N ALA A 652 -0.62 33.98 8.68
CA ALA A 652 0.01 32.74 8.23
C ALA A 652 0.68 32.87 6.84
N ALA A 653 0.90 34.08 6.32
CA ALA A 653 1.57 34.31 5.03
C ALA A 653 2.90 33.53 4.82
N PRO A 654 3.76 33.33 5.83
CA PRO A 654 4.97 32.51 5.69
C PRO A 654 4.72 31.04 5.30
N ALA A 655 3.49 30.50 5.50
CA ALA A 655 3.13 29.14 5.11
C ALA A 655 2.89 28.98 3.59
N LEU A 656 2.75 30.07 2.84
CA LEU A 656 2.31 30.05 1.44
C LEU A 656 3.10 29.07 0.52
N PRO A 657 4.44 28.96 0.61
CA PRO A 657 5.18 27.98 -0.20
C PRO A 657 4.79 26.53 0.11
N LEU A 658 4.56 26.20 1.39
CA LEU A 658 4.17 24.86 1.83
C LEU A 658 2.76 24.50 1.37
N LEU A 659 1.82 25.45 1.46
CA LEU A 659 0.45 25.27 0.99
C LEU A 659 0.39 25.03 -0.52
N ARG A 660 1.18 25.78 -1.31
CA ARG A 660 1.28 25.59 -2.77
C ARG A 660 1.90 24.23 -3.12
N ALA A 661 2.95 23.83 -2.42
CA ALA A 661 3.56 22.51 -2.62
C ALA A 661 2.57 21.38 -2.34
N GLU A 662 1.77 21.51 -1.27
CA GLU A 662 0.73 20.53 -0.94
C GLU A 662 -0.39 20.49 -1.98
N LEU A 663 -0.85 21.64 -2.49
CA LEU A 663 -1.85 21.69 -3.56
C LEU A 663 -1.34 21.17 -4.90
N ALA A 664 -0.04 21.33 -5.18
CA ALA A 664 0.60 20.84 -6.41
C ALA A 664 0.96 19.35 -6.34
N SER A 665 0.95 18.74 -5.14
CA SER A 665 1.27 17.32 -4.97
C SER A 665 0.20 16.45 -5.64
N PRO A 666 0.59 15.53 -6.55
CA PRO A 666 -0.32 14.52 -7.09
C PRO A 666 -0.61 13.41 -6.09
N ARG A 667 0.15 13.31 -4.99
CA ARG A 667 -0.08 12.33 -3.92
C ARG A 667 -1.11 12.86 -2.94
N ARG A 668 -1.96 11.96 -2.45
CA ARG A 668 -2.80 12.23 -1.28
C ARG A 668 -1.95 12.29 -0.02
N HIS A 669 -2.49 12.98 0.97
CA HIS A 669 -1.93 13.07 2.30
C HIS A 669 -1.56 11.67 2.84
N HIS A 670 -0.40 11.54 3.49
CA HIS A 670 0.17 10.29 4.03
C HIS A 670 0.61 9.21 3.03
N HIS A 671 0.58 9.47 1.73
CA HIS A 671 1.10 8.51 0.76
C HIS A 671 2.61 8.68 0.57
N ASP A 672 3.40 7.75 1.11
CA ASP A 672 4.86 7.72 0.99
C ASP A 672 5.38 7.16 -0.34
N GLY A 673 4.50 6.55 -1.14
CA GLY A 673 4.86 5.87 -2.39
C GLY A 673 4.74 4.35 -2.30
N SER A 674 4.48 3.80 -1.11
CA SER A 674 4.23 2.37 -0.90
C SER A 674 2.82 1.94 -1.31
N ALA A 675 2.66 0.66 -1.65
CA ALA A 675 1.36 0.06 -1.90
C ALA A 675 0.65 -0.21 -0.55
N ASP A 676 -0.32 0.64 -0.24
CA ASP A 676 -1.21 0.62 0.93
C ASP A 676 -0.71 1.33 2.20
N PRO A 677 -1.18 2.58 2.36
CA PRO A 677 -1.83 2.94 3.62
C PRO A 677 -3.31 3.23 3.36
N ARG A 678 -4.18 2.81 4.27
CA ARG A 678 -5.58 3.23 4.36
C ARG A 678 -5.66 4.75 4.52
N GLN A 679 -5.58 5.48 3.40
CA GLN A 679 -5.54 6.93 3.41
C GLN A 679 -6.89 7.49 3.86
N ASP A 680 -6.84 8.45 4.79
CA ASP A 680 -8.02 9.19 5.19
C ASP A 680 -8.31 10.27 4.15
N ILE A 681 -9.07 9.90 3.11
CA ILE A 681 -9.48 10.80 2.03
C ILE A 681 -10.28 11.98 2.57
N THR A 682 -11.01 11.80 3.69
CA THR A 682 -11.76 12.90 4.29
C THR A 682 -10.78 13.97 4.81
N ALA A 683 -9.75 13.54 5.53
CA ALA A 683 -8.70 14.44 6.02
C ALA A 683 -7.88 15.09 4.89
N ASP A 684 -7.62 14.37 3.79
CA ASP A 684 -6.96 14.91 2.59
C ASP A 684 -7.79 16.02 1.93
N GLU A 685 -9.09 15.79 1.71
CA GLU A 685 -9.98 16.79 1.12
C GLU A 685 -10.19 18.01 2.04
N GLU A 686 -10.21 17.80 3.36
CA GLU A 686 -10.21 18.89 4.35
C GLU A 686 -8.93 19.72 4.27
N LEU A 687 -7.76 19.05 4.26
CA LEU A 687 -6.46 19.70 4.08
C LEU A 687 -6.42 20.53 2.80
N LEU A 688 -6.84 19.97 1.66
CA LEU A 688 -6.88 20.68 0.39
C LEU A 688 -7.82 21.87 0.41
N ARG A 689 -9.00 21.73 1.01
CA ARG A 689 -9.97 22.82 1.17
C ARG A 689 -9.36 23.98 1.96
N ASP A 690 -8.70 23.69 3.07
CA ASP A 690 -8.06 24.68 3.90
C ASP A 690 -6.88 25.36 3.18
N CYS A 691 -6.02 24.58 2.53
CA CYS A 691 -4.93 25.11 1.71
C CYS A 691 -5.44 26.06 0.60
N ARG A 692 -6.48 25.66 -0.16
CA ARG A 692 -7.08 26.49 -1.24
C ARG A 692 -7.65 27.80 -0.69
N ARG A 693 -8.41 27.70 0.40
CA ARG A 693 -8.98 28.86 1.10
C ARG A 693 -7.89 29.84 1.52
N MET A 694 -6.82 29.33 2.12
CA MET A 694 -5.70 30.15 2.58
C MET A 694 -4.94 30.81 1.44
N VAL A 695 -4.59 30.08 0.39
CA VAL A 695 -3.90 30.63 -0.78
C VAL A 695 -4.70 31.79 -1.38
N THR A 696 -6.03 31.61 -1.51
CA THR A 696 -6.93 32.65 -2.01
C THR A 696 -6.93 33.90 -1.12
N VAL A 697 -7.00 33.73 0.21
CA VAL A 697 -6.99 34.84 1.18
C VAL A 697 -5.65 35.60 1.15
N LEU A 698 -4.53 34.87 1.12
CA LEU A 698 -3.19 35.46 1.15
C LEU A 698 -2.86 36.22 -0.14
N GLU A 699 -3.31 35.72 -1.29
CA GLU A 699 -3.07 36.36 -2.58
C GLU A 699 -3.98 37.59 -2.80
N SER A 700 -5.24 37.53 -2.35
CA SER A 700 -6.15 38.68 -2.41
C SER A 700 -5.76 39.79 -1.43
N GLY A 701 -5.19 39.45 -0.26
CA GLY A 701 -4.68 40.41 0.72
C GLY A 701 -3.36 41.08 0.30
N ALA A 702 -2.57 40.47 -0.59
CA ALA A 702 -1.34 41.08 -1.12
C ALA A 702 -1.63 42.21 -2.14
N GLY A 703 -2.87 42.31 -2.66
CA GLY A 703 -3.29 43.31 -3.65
C GLY A 703 -3.71 44.68 -3.09
N THR A 704 -3.73 44.87 -1.76
CA THR A 704 -4.17 46.11 -1.10
C THR A 704 -3.10 46.73 -0.20
N GLY A 705 -1.86 46.87 -0.72
CA GLY A 705 -0.89 47.83 -0.17
C GLY A 705 -1.27 49.27 -0.54
N PRO A 706 -1.02 50.28 0.32
CA PRO A 706 -1.55 51.62 0.14
C PRO A 706 -0.99 52.27 -1.12
N ALA A 707 -1.86 52.61 -2.07
CA ALA A 707 -1.53 53.54 -3.13
C ALA A 707 -1.03 54.83 -2.48
N GLY A 708 0.23 55.18 -2.72
CA GLY A 708 0.89 56.33 -2.14
C GLY A 708 0.07 57.59 -2.35
N SER A 709 -0.33 58.22 -1.23
CA SER A 709 -0.74 59.61 -1.24
C SER A 709 0.52 60.44 -1.52
N THR A 710 0.64 60.87 -2.77
CA THR A 710 1.45 62.03 -3.15
C THR A 710 0.50 63.21 -3.31
N ALA A 711 0.41 64.04 -2.26
CA ALA A 711 0.16 65.48 -2.31
C ALA A 711 0.39 66.07 -0.91
#